data_AF-A0A095XG24-F1
#
_entry.id   AF-A0A095XG24-F1
#
_cell.length_a   1.000
_cell.length_b   1.000
_cell.length_c   1.000
_cell.angle_alpha   90.00
_cell.angle_beta   90.00
_cell.angle_gamma   90.00
#
_symmetry.space_group_name_H-M   'P 1'
#
loop_
_entity.id
_entity.type
_entity.pdbx_description
1 polymer ?
#
loop_
_entity_poly.entity_id
_entity_poly.type
_entity_poly.pdbx_seq_one_letter_code
_entity_poly.pdbx_strand_id
1 'polypeptide(L)'
;MKFKNQSIKFISLIICAALVISGGLMYFSHYNLAHANSKAEKDMKNAEKEINKAYPSLLKSNGDSKDKIETTYAIMDSDGKLTKAIVSEQLANNNKEKTLKDISNLKNIENTSGDEKFTQDGNNLTWNADGNKIQYKGEATTELPVNVKVSYYLDGQRKTAKEIAGKSGNITIRFDYNVKREEVANGKIYKHPYTMASGLILDNAHFSDVKVSGGKAVDNGNQTIAFGVAFPSMNENLGIERSKINIPSFVEISAYTDKFEIMGTYTIALSGLFNDINTSEVGSVNDKMNELKNGLNLLSDSSNKLLKGADELSAGATEFDNGMAAFLSGVNKLQDGSGQLTSGMDELSKGLMTLSANSAQINDGVAKLEWSIFDNATKQMRSKVGDDSITLTPKTYVQVIQGISDKAIVTAEQRLRASLTKQGITDSNLQNQLLSVAYNSLMASGKTEASMNEIADAIKNAGIIAKRAGFVQKSIEKNQSTVAQILKSKGYNDEQITTELVAVSATALELAGGNPNGMESKLQEATEYVKATVIFKNGAINASDNVSKLAAIAIGKETPKQLIELKCSLDQVESLVAGIKQYTNGVDSAAMASQKLNSGMGELNKGILDLNDGSMKLSAASKKLKNGIDTLDAGLHRFNNEGIEKFVSGLKGNDITSIINNLEGIKEASSNEVFIGGKLDGMSGESKIIFKTGEIK
;
A
#
# COMPACT_ATOMS: atom_id res chain seq x y z
N MET A 1 12.46 -27.64 25.24
CA MET A 1 13.51 -28.63 24.91
C MET A 1 14.06 -29.32 26.17
N LYS A 2 13.26 -30.15 26.86
CA LYS A 2 13.67 -30.86 28.11
C LYS A 2 13.52 -32.40 28.06
N PHE A 3 13.19 -32.96 26.90
CA PHE A 3 12.73 -34.36 26.77
C PHE A 3 13.83 -35.45 26.70
N LYS A 4 15.13 -35.11 26.69
CA LYS A 4 16.20 -36.08 26.37
C LYS A 4 16.71 -36.96 27.53
N ASN A 5 16.25 -36.74 28.78
CA ASN A 5 16.85 -37.34 29.99
C ASN A 5 15.93 -38.28 30.82
N GLN A 6 14.72 -38.62 30.35
CA GLN A 6 13.83 -39.56 31.08
C GLN A 6 13.66 -40.92 30.40
N SER A 7 13.71 -41.00 29.06
CA SER A 7 13.57 -42.25 28.29
C SER A 7 14.63 -43.32 28.58
N ILE A 8 15.73 -42.95 29.26
CA ILE A 8 16.83 -43.85 29.63
C ILE A 8 16.49 -44.70 30.88
N LYS A 9 15.42 -44.36 31.62
CA LYS A 9 14.96 -45.10 32.82
C LYS A 9 14.07 -46.33 32.53
N PHE A 10 13.89 -46.73 31.27
CA PHE A 10 12.92 -47.78 30.88
C PHE A 10 13.54 -49.15 30.54
N ILE A 11 14.87 -49.30 30.62
CA ILE A 11 15.58 -50.55 30.29
C ILE A 11 16.46 -50.94 31.49
N SER A 12 15.83 -51.08 32.67
CA SER A 12 16.51 -51.04 33.96
C SER A 12 15.91 -51.94 35.06
N LEU A 13 15.49 -53.15 34.69
CA LEU A 13 15.07 -54.28 35.56
C LEU A 13 15.30 -55.60 34.79
N ILE A 14 15.25 -56.79 35.44
CA ILE A 14 15.43 -58.18 34.88
C ILE A 14 16.88 -58.77 34.81
N ILE A 15 17.46 -59.72 35.58
CA ILE A 15 17.33 -60.35 36.92
C ILE A 15 18.75 -60.98 37.20
N CYS A 16 19.27 -61.07 38.44
CA CYS A 16 20.56 -61.78 38.72
C CYS A 16 20.36 -63.30 38.90
N ALA A 17 21.14 -64.12 38.20
CA ALA A 17 20.97 -65.59 38.18
C ALA A 17 22.24 -66.41 38.53
N ALA A 18 23.33 -65.77 38.95
CA ALA A 18 24.62 -66.43 39.23
C ALA A 18 24.59 -67.38 40.46
N LEU A 19 23.74 -67.08 41.45
CA LEU A 19 23.91 -67.55 42.84
C LEU A 19 23.41 -68.96 43.17
N VAL A 20 22.87 -69.71 42.20
CA VAL A 20 22.44 -71.12 42.40
C VAL A 20 23.32 -72.11 41.61
N ILE A 21 24.15 -71.61 40.68
CA ILE A 21 24.95 -72.44 39.76
C ILE A 21 26.02 -73.27 40.52
N SER A 22 26.54 -72.76 41.63
CA SER A 22 27.48 -73.47 42.49
C SER A 22 26.90 -74.76 43.09
N GLY A 23 25.64 -74.76 43.52
CA GLY A 23 24.98 -75.98 44.01
C GLY A 23 24.67 -76.97 42.89
N GLY A 24 24.02 -76.50 41.82
CA GLY A 24 23.55 -77.35 40.73
C GLY A 24 24.65 -78.02 39.90
N LEU A 25 25.69 -77.28 39.51
CA LEU A 25 26.78 -77.85 38.70
C LEU A 25 27.72 -78.74 39.51
N MET A 26 27.90 -78.50 40.82
CA MET A 26 28.70 -79.40 41.67
C MET A 26 28.10 -80.80 41.79
N TYR A 27 26.78 -80.98 41.60
CA TYR A 27 26.18 -82.32 41.65
C TYR A 27 26.19 -83.07 40.32
N PHE A 28 26.14 -82.38 39.18
CA PHE A 28 26.27 -83.03 37.86
C PHE A 28 27.69 -83.53 37.58
N SER A 29 28.73 -82.95 38.20
CA SER A 29 30.11 -83.46 38.13
C SER A 29 30.39 -84.63 39.08
N HIS A 30 29.60 -84.83 40.15
CA HIS A 30 29.87 -85.90 41.13
C HIS A 30 29.69 -87.33 40.59
N TYR A 31 29.11 -87.51 39.40
CA TYR A 31 29.05 -88.81 38.74
C TYR A 31 30.16 -89.09 37.71
N ASN A 32 31.05 -88.13 37.40
CA ASN A 32 32.31 -88.37 36.68
C ASN A 32 33.28 -87.17 36.72
N LEU A 33 34.56 -87.47 36.93
CA LEU A 33 35.71 -86.56 37.10
C LEU A 33 35.75 -85.70 38.38
N ALA A 34 36.64 -86.09 39.30
CA ALA A 34 37.28 -85.16 40.22
C ALA A 34 38.22 -84.20 39.47
N HIS A 35 38.51 -83.04 40.08
CA HIS A 35 39.44 -81.99 39.60
C HIS A 35 38.97 -81.22 38.34
N ALA A 36 38.00 -80.32 38.50
CA ALA A 36 37.57 -79.38 37.47
C ALA A 36 37.53 -77.92 37.95
N ASN A 37 38.70 -77.32 38.21
CA ASN A 37 38.85 -75.85 38.34
C ASN A 37 38.72 -75.19 36.95
N SER A 38 37.51 -75.24 36.39
CA SER A 38 37.31 -75.10 34.94
C SER A 38 37.26 -73.66 34.44
N LYS A 39 37.91 -73.41 33.30
CA LYS A 39 37.91 -72.13 32.56
C LYS A 39 36.48 -71.56 32.41
N ALA A 40 35.52 -72.43 32.06
CA ALA A 40 34.13 -72.08 31.80
C ALA A 40 33.39 -71.39 32.98
N GLU A 41 33.65 -71.79 34.23
CA GLU A 41 33.00 -71.16 35.39
C GLU A 41 33.49 -69.71 35.60
N LYS A 42 34.78 -69.48 35.33
CA LYS A 42 35.40 -68.15 35.38
C LYS A 42 34.95 -67.26 34.22
N ASP A 43 34.87 -67.82 33.02
CA ASP A 43 34.38 -67.13 31.82
C ASP A 43 32.91 -66.69 31.99
N MET A 44 32.06 -67.54 32.57
CA MET A 44 30.66 -67.23 32.85
C MET A 44 30.50 -66.11 33.90
N LYS A 45 31.29 -66.13 34.99
CA LYS A 45 31.33 -65.02 35.98
C LYS A 45 31.85 -63.70 35.40
N ASN A 46 32.73 -63.75 34.40
CA ASN A 46 33.15 -62.56 33.65
C ASN A 46 32.04 -62.04 32.73
N ALA A 47 31.29 -62.93 32.08
CA ALA A 47 30.15 -62.59 31.24
C ALA A 47 29.05 -61.88 32.05
N GLU A 48 28.68 -62.43 33.21
CA GLU A 48 27.73 -61.82 34.16
C GLU A 48 28.12 -60.38 34.53
N LYS A 49 29.41 -60.13 34.77
CA LYS A 49 29.95 -58.81 35.14
C LYS A 49 29.83 -57.78 34.02
N GLU A 50 30.13 -58.15 32.78
CA GLU A 50 30.02 -57.21 31.64
C GLU A 50 28.57 -57.03 31.16
N ILE A 51 27.69 -58.03 31.32
CA ILE A 51 26.24 -57.88 31.13
C ILE A 51 25.67 -56.91 32.18
N ASN A 52 26.07 -57.03 33.46
CA ASN A 52 25.77 -56.05 34.52
C ASN A 52 26.20 -54.64 34.10
N LYS A 53 27.40 -54.47 33.58
CA LYS A 53 27.94 -53.16 33.18
C LYS A 53 27.25 -52.57 31.94
N ALA A 54 26.79 -53.42 31.01
CA ALA A 54 26.02 -53.00 29.84
C ALA A 54 24.57 -52.61 30.21
N TYR A 55 23.99 -53.28 31.21
CA TYR A 55 22.62 -53.07 31.67
C TYR A 55 22.57 -53.04 33.22
N PRO A 56 22.88 -51.88 33.86
CA PRO A 56 23.25 -51.72 35.29
C PRO A 56 22.23 -52.11 36.36
N SER A 57 21.08 -52.54 35.92
CA SER A 57 19.82 -52.46 36.63
C SER A 57 18.85 -53.50 36.12
N LEU A 58 19.14 -54.12 34.96
CA LEU A 58 18.68 -55.45 34.64
C LEU A 58 18.84 -56.37 35.87
N LEU A 59 20.06 -56.61 36.34
CA LEU A 59 20.30 -57.76 37.23
C LEU A 59 19.97 -57.52 38.73
N LYS A 60 18.82 -56.91 39.02
CA LYS A 60 18.14 -56.96 40.33
C LYS A 60 16.98 -57.97 40.29
N SER A 61 16.94 -58.86 41.27
CA SER A 61 15.76 -59.64 41.67
C SER A 61 15.38 -59.21 43.08
N ASN A 62 14.07 -59.23 43.40
CA ASN A 62 13.56 -59.05 44.77
C ASN A 62 13.37 -60.41 45.49
N GLY A 63 14.00 -61.50 45.00
CA GLY A 63 13.71 -62.88 45.40
C GLY A 63 13.85 -63.16 46.91
N ASP A 64 14.76 -62.49 47.62
CA ASP A 64 14.88 -62.63 49.09
C ASP A 64 13.61 -62.21 49.86
N SER A 65 12.68 -61.48 49.23
CA SER A 65 11.37 -61.13 49.78
C SER A 65 10.18 -61.89 49.15
N LYS A 66 10.44 -63.00 48.46
CA LYS A 66 9.38 -63.87 47.88
C LYS A 66 9.25 -65.17 48.69
N ASP A 67 8.06 -65.74 48.75
CA ASP A 67 7.80 -66.98 49.49
C ASP A 67 8.30 -68.22 48.74
N LYS A 68 8.20 -68.21 47.40
CA LYS A 68 8.67 -69.29 46.51
C LYS A 68 9.43 -68.78 45.29
N ILE A 69 10.61 -69.34 45.01
CA ILE A 69 11.37 -69.09 43.77
C ILE A 69 11.49 -70.39 42.98
N GLU A 70 11.02 -70.39 41.74
CA GLU A 70 11.12 -71.51 40.81
C GLU A 70 12.17 -71.21 39.72
N THR A 71 13.03 -72.18 39.42
CA THR A 71 13.97 -72.12 38.29
C THR A 71 13.92 -73.43 37.52
N THR A 72 13.29 -73.41 36.34
CA THR A 72 13.22 -74.59 35.46
C THR A 72 14.39 -74.63 34.49
N TYR A 73 15.25 -75.64 34.61
CA TYR A 73 16.34 -75.93 33.69
C TYR A 73 15.84 -76.85 32.56
N ALA A 74 15.60 -76.27 31.39
CA ALA A 74 15.21 -76.94 30.17
C ALA A 74 16.46 -77.38 29.38
N ILE A 75 16.88 -78.62 29.57
CA ILE A 75 18.02 -79.24 28.90
C ILE A 75 17.59 -79.72 27.52
N MET A 76 18.32 -79.30 26.50
CA MET A 76 18.05 -79.60 25.10
C MET A 76 19.28 -80.26 24.44
N ASP A 77 19.07 -81.02 23.38
CA ASP A 77 20.16 -81.42 22.50
C ASP A 77 20.75 -80.21 21.73
N SER A 78 21.80 -80.44 20.94
CA SER A 78 22.48 -79.37 20.22
C SER A 78 21.64 -78.73 19.11
N ASP A 79 20.63 -79.45 18.58
CA ASP A 79 19.64 -78.95 17.61
C ASP A 79 18.43 -78.24 18.29
N GLY A 80 18.41 -78.14 19.62
CA GLY A 80 17.40 -77.39 20.37
C GLY A 80 16.11 -78.17 20.68
N LYS A 81 16.14 -79.51 20.62
CA LYS A 81 15.02 -80.35 21.06
C LYS A 81 15.14 -80.64 22.56
N LEU A 82 14.08 -80.39 23.32
CA LEU A 82 14.02 -80.69 24.76
C LEU A 82 14.27 -82.19 25.02
N THR A 83 15.23 -82.49 25.90
CA THR A 83 15.55 -83.85 26.36
C THR A 83 15.13 -84.08 27.81
N LYS A 84 15.25 -83.06 28.67
CA LYS A 84 14.83 -83.11 30.08
C LYS A 84 14.51 -81.71 30.61
N ALA A 85 13.47 -81.59 31.44
CA ALA A 85 13.20 -80.39 32.22
C ALA A 85 13.32 -80.70 33.73
N ILE A 86 14.24 -80.02 34.42
CA ILE A 86 14.44 -80.14 35.86
C ILE A 86 14.02 -78.83 36.50
N VAL A 87 13.01 -78.86 37.37
CA VAL A 87 12.57 -77.70 38.14
C VAL A 87 13.33 -77.70 39.47
N SER A 88 13.94 -76.57 39.82
CA SER A 88 14.52 -76.32 41.14
C SER A 88 13.67 -75.27 41.86
N GLU A 89 13.33 -75.57 43.10
CA GLU A 89 12.32 -74.88 43.89
C GLU A 89 12.96 -74.43 45.19
N GLN A 90 12.77 -73.16 45.58
CA GLN A 90 13.26 -72.61 46.83
C GLN A 90 12.10 -71.99 47.61
N LEU A 91 11.89 -72.45 48.85
CA LEU A 91 10.86 -71.93 49.76
C LEU A 91 11.53 -71.08 50.84
N ALA A 92 11.12 -69.83 50.95
CA ALA A 92 11.57 -68.97 52.02
C ALA A 92 10.94 -69.39 53.36
N ASN A 93 11.70 -69.24 54.44
CA ASN A 93 11.24 -69.49 55.80
C ASN A 93 11.52 -68.28 56.70
N ASN A 94 11.08 -67.11 56.23
CA ASN A 94 11.43 -65.83 56.84
C ASN A 94 10.86 -65.68 58.27
N ASN A 95 9.77 -66.39 58.59
CA ASN A 95 9.17 -66.47 59.93
C ASN A 95 9.80 -67.54 60.84
N LYS A 96 10.69 -68.40 60.31
CA LYS A 96 11.26 -69.57 60.98
C LYS A 96 10.22 -70.60 61.46
N GLU A 97 9.23 -70.87 60.62
CA GLU A 97 8.24 -71.92 60.83
C GLU A 97 8.90 -73.30 60.91
N LYS A 98 8.37 -74.16 61.80
CA LYS A 98 8.81 -75.55 61.89
C LYS A 98 8.38 -76.39 60.69
N THR A 99 7.27 -76.02 60.08
CA THR A 99 6.66 -76.77 58.97
C THR A 99 6.31 -75.81 57.84
N LEU A 100 6.84 -76.07 56.64
CA LEU A 100 6.42 -75.37 55.42
C LEU A 100 5.47 -76.24 54.61
N LYS A 101 4.56 -75.60 53.87
CA LYS A 101 3.65 -76.25 52.92
C LYS A 101 3.85 -75.67 51.54
N ASP A 102 3.74 -76.50 50.51
CA ASP A 102 3.87 -76.10 49.11
C ASP A 102 3.03 -77.03 48.21
N ILE A 103 2.83 -76.62 46.96
CA ILE A 103 2.20 -77.45 45.92
C ILE A 103 3.24 -77.73 44.83
N SER A 104 3.45 -79.02 44.54
CA SER A 104 4.37 -79.52 43.53
C SER A 104 3.77 -80.68 42.74
N ASN A 105 3.74 -80.56 41.41
CA ASN A 105 3.33 -81.61 40.47
C ASN A 105 4.52 -82.45 39.96
N LEU A 106 5.72 -82.18 40.48
CA LEU A 106 6.98 -82.73 39.99
C LEU A 106 7.12 -84.22 40.32
N LYS A 107 7.86 -84.94 39.46
CA LYS A 107 8.29 -86.31 39.75
C LYS A 107 9.71 -86.33 40.30
N ASN A 108 10.08 -87.42 40.96
CA ASN A 108 11.46 -87.67 41.42
C ASN A 108 12.00 -86.50 42.28
N ILE A 109 11.17 -86.07 43.25
CA ILE A 109 11.46 -84.94 44.14
C ILE A 109 12.60 -85.30 45.11
N GLU A 110 13.64 -84.47 45.14
CA GLU A 110 14.86 -84.65 45.91
C GLU A 110 15.16 -83.36 46.71
N ASN A 111 15.39 -83.47 48.03
CA ASN A 111 15.84 -82.34 48.85
C ASN A 111 17.28 -81.95 48.45
N THR A 112 17.55 -80.64 48.36
CA THR A 112 18.87 -80.08 48.10
C THR A 112 19.31 -79.00 49.11
N SER A 113 18.52 -78.69 50.15
CA SER A 113 18.94 -77.78 51.25
C SER A 113 19.66 -78.47 52.39
N GLY A 114 19.39 -79.76 52.65
CA GLY A 114 19.92 -80.46 53.82
C GLY A 114 19.26 -81.82 54.05
N ASP A 115 19.22 -82.25 55.32
CA ASP A 115 18.60 -83.50 55.77
C ASP A 115 17.08 -83.38 56.06
N GLU A 116 16.45 -82.25 55.70
CA GLU A 116 15.01 -82.04 55.95
C GLU A 116 14.17 -83.10 55.22
N LYS A 117 13.08 -83.53 55.87
CA LYS A 117 12.18 -84.55 55.35
C LYS A 117 10.83 -83.93 55.01
N PHE A 118 10.24 -84.39 53.92
CA PHE A 118 8.88 -84.04 53.53
C PHE A 118 7.95 -85.25 53.54
N THR A 119 6.66 -84.98 53.69
CA THR A 119 5.59 -85.88 53.26
C THR A 119 4.88 -85.29 52.06
N GLN A 120 4.32 -86.14 51.21
CA GLN A 120 3.59 -85.75 50.01
C GLN A 120 2.21 -86.43 49.99
N ASP A 121 1.16 -85.64 49.76
CA ASP A 121 -0.21 -86.12 49.56
C ASP A 121 -0.80 -85.49 48.28
N GLY A 122 -0.88 -86.30 47.23
CA GLY A 122 -1.09 -85.82 45.87
C GLY A 122 0.01 -84.84 45.45
N ASN A 123 -0.37 -83.60 45.16
CA ASN A 123 0.57 -82.52 44.85
C ASN A 123 0.98 -81.70 46.09
N ASN A 124 0.42 -81.96 47.29
CA ASN A 124 0.72 -81.17 48.48
C ASN A 124 2.01 -81.69 49.13
N LEU A 125 3.02 -80.82 49.28
CA LEU A 125 4.23 -81.10 50.06
C LEU A 125 4.10 -80.49 51.46
N THR A 126 4.52 -81.24 52.48
CA THR A 126 4.69 -80.73 53.84
C THR A 126 6.11 -81.02 54.31
N TRP A 127 6.92 -79.97 54.46
CA TRP A 127 8.33 -80.04 54.82
C TRP A 127 8.53 -79.80 56.32
N ASN A 128 9.24 -80.69 57.01
CA ASN A 128 9.73 -80.44 58.35
C ASN A 128 11.03 -79.61 58.28
N ALA A 129 10.87 -78.28 58.32
CA ALA A 129 11.91 -77.31 58.03
C ALA A 129 12.66 -76.78 59.27
N ASP A 130 12.07 -76.87 60.47
CA ASP A 130 12.61 -76.38 61.76
C ASP A 130 13.29 -74.99 61.69
N GLY A 131 12.73 -74.08 60.87
CA GLY A 131 13.22 -72.72 60.66
C GLY A 131 14.19 -72.50 59.49
N ASN A 132 14.63 -73.55 58.79
CA ASN A 132 15.47 -73.46 57.58
C ASN A 132 14.67 -73.03 56.34
N LYS A 133 15.32 -72.34 55.39
CA LYS A 133 14.83 -72.23 54.00
C LYS A 133 14.95 -73.62 53.35
N ILE A 134 13.90 -74.07 52.65
CA ILE A 134 13.93 -75.35 51.93
C ILE A 134 14.37 -75.12 50.49
N GLN A 135 15.17 -76.02 49.94
CA GLN A 135 15.45 -76.10 48.51
C GLN A 135 15.25 -77.54 48.05
N TYR A 136 14.53 -77.74 46.95
CA TYR A 136 14.36 -79.06 46.36
C TYR A 136 14.41 -78.99 44.83
N LYS A 137 14.48 -80.15 44.19
CA LYS A 137 14.39 -80.28 42.73
C LYS A 137 13.49 -81.44 42.35
N GLY A 138 12.96 -81.41 41.15
CA GLY A 138 12.20 -82.51 40.56
C GLY A 138 12.12 -82.41 39.04
N GLU A 139 11.52 -83.40 38.40
CA GLU A 139 11.33 -83.47 36.96
C GLU A 139 9.94 -82.93 36.59
N ALA A 140 9.89 -82.01 35.63
CA ALA A 140 8.64 -81.41 35.18
C ALA A 140 7.72 -82.48 34.53
N THR A 141 6.45 -82.50 34.94
CA THR A 141 5.43 -83.41 34.40
C THR A 141 4.55 -82.77 33.32
N THR A 142 4.63 -81.44 33.20
CA THR A 142 3.85 -80.57 32.33
C THR A 142 4.68 -80.06 31.14
N GLU A 143 4.03 -79.56 30.10
CA GLU A 143 4.72 -78.89 28.99
C GLU A 143 5.15 -77.46 29.38
N LEU A 144 6.33 -77.03 28.92
CA LEU A 144 6.86 -75.69 29.20
C LEU A 144 5.97 -74.60 28.57
N PRO A 145 5.61 -73.54 29.32
CA PRO A 145 4.64 -72.50 28.90
C PRO A 145 5.16 -71.60 27.77
N VAL A 146 6.49 -71.56 27.59
CA VAL A 146 7.19 -71.04 26.42
C VAL A 146 8.27 -72.06 26.03
N ASN A 147 8.57 -72.16 24.74
CA ASN A 147 9.62 -73.05 24.22
C ASN A 147 10.59 -72.26 23.35
N VAL A 148 11.89 -72.58 23.43
CA VAL A 148 12.94 -72.02 22.59
C VAL A 148 13.25 -73.00 21.46
N LYS A 149 13.37 -72.49 20.23
CA LYS A 149 13.87 -73.23 19.08
C LYS A 149 15.14 -72.54 18.59
N VAL A 150 16.26 -73.24 18.67
CA VAL A 150 17.52 -72.83 18.04
C VAL A 150 17.54 -73.32 16.59
N SER A 151 18.18 -72.59 15.68
CA SER A 151 18.45 -73.07 14.32
C SER A 151 19.69 -72.41 13.74
N TYR A 152 20.54 -73.24 13.15
CA TYR A 152 21.84 -72.85 12.60
C TYR A 152 21.76 -72.68 11.09
N TYR A 153 22.48 -71.69 10.59
CA TYR A 153 22.63 -71.42 9.16
C TYR A 153 24.12 -71.20 8.88
N LEU A 154 24.61 -71.78 7.79
CA LEU A 154 25.95 -71.59 7.26
C LEU A 154 25.83 -71.02 5.84
N ASP A 155 26.40 -69.84 5.61
CA ASP A 155 26.28 -69.04 4.38
C ASP A 155 24.83 -68.94 3.88
N GLY A 156 23.92 -68.66 4.83
CA GLY A 156 22.47 -68.54 4.60
C GLY A 156 21.71 -69.87 4.47
N GLN A 157 22.40 -71.01 4.30
CA GLN A 157 21.75 -72.32 4.23
C GLN A 157 21.54 -72.92 5.62
N ARG A 158 20.31 -73.33 5.95
CA ARG A 158 20.01 -74.02 7.22
C ARG A 158 20.79 -75.34 7.33
N LYS A 159 21.32 -75.64 8.52
CA LYS A 159 22.06 -76.86 8.87
C LYS A 159 21.56 -77.41 10.21
N THR A 160 21.71 -78.71 10.43
CA THR A 160 21.70 -79.31 11.77
C THR A 160 23.01 -79.02 12.51
N ALA A 161 23.01 -79.15 13.83
CA ALA A 161 24.20 -79.02 14.67
C ALA A 161 25.36 -79.91 14.21
N LYS A 162 25.06 -81.15 13.77
CA LYS A 162 26.04 -82.10 13.26
C LYS A 162 26.62 -81.74 11.89
N GLU A 163 25.89 -81.02 11.05
CA GLU A 163 26.35 -80.61 9.71
C GLU A 163 27.22 -79.35 9.74
N ILE A 164 26.96 -78.44 10.68
CA ILE A 164 27.70 -77.18 10.86
C ILE A 164 28.96 -77.35 11.73
N ALA A 165 29.04 -78.40 12.54
CA ALA A 165 30.23 -78.73 13.34
C ALA A 165 31.53 -78.70 12.52
N GLY A 166 32.51 -77.96 13.02
CA GLY A 166 33.85 -77.83 12.43
C GLY A 166 33.88 -77.17 11.04
N LYS A 167 32.83 -76.45 10.61
CA LYS A 167 32.81 -75.74 9.32
C LYS A 167 33.32 -74.30 9.44
N SER A 168 33.93 -73.81 8.36
CA SER A 168 34.17 -72.38 8.13
C SER A 168 33.01 -71.78 7.32
N GLY A 169 32.74 -70.49 7.54
CA GLY A 169 31.80 -69.69 6.75
C GLY A 169 31.15 -68.57 7.58
N ASN A 170 30.14 -67.92 7.00
CA ASN A 170 29.31 -66.96 7.73
C ASN A 170 28.20 -67.74 8.45
N ILE A 171 28.14 -67.66 9.77
CA ILE A 171 27.13 -68.36 10.55
C ILE A 171 26.04 -67.40 11.03
N THR A 172 24.80 -67.91 11.10
CA THR A 172 23.69 -67.29 11.84
C THR A 172 23.06 -68.32 12.76
N ILE A 173 22.93 -67.99 14.03
CA ILE A 173 22.23 -68.75 15.05
C ILE A 173 20.95 -67.98 15.38
N ARG A 174 19.80 -68.58 15.05
CA ARG A 174 18.48 -68.00 15.27
C ARG A 174 17.79 -68.66 16.45
N PHE A 175 17.21 -67.84 17.32
CA PHE A 175 16.42 -68.21 18.49
C PHE A 175 14.98 -67.73 18.25
N ASP A 176 14.10 -68.65 17.83
CA ASP A 176 12.66 -68.43 17.75
C ASP A 176 11.99 -68.89 19.05
N TYR A 177 10.95 -68.18 19.51
CA TYR A 177 10.26 -68.47 20.76
C TYR A 177 8.78 -68.74 20.53
N ASN A 178 8.27 -69.85 21.07
CA ASN A 178 6.87 -70.23 20.97
C ASN A 178 6.22 -70.13 22.35
N VAL A 179 5.49 -69.02 22.59
CA VAL A 179 4.68 -68.83 23.80
C VAL A 179 3.40 -69.63 23.65
N LYS A 180 3.24 -70.67 24.48
CA LYS A 180 2.05 -71.52 24.48
C LYS A 180 0.97 -70.95 25.38
N ARG A 181 1.33 -70.47 26.58
CA ARG A 181 0.38 -69.99 27.57
C ARG A 181 -0.31 -68.68 27.14
N GLU A 182 -1.60 -68.60 27.42
CA GLU A 182 -2.47 -67.45 27.18
C GLU A 182 -3.10 -66.99 28.50
N GLU A 183 -3.48 -65.73 28.53
CA GLU A 183 -4.05 -65.02 29.68
C GLU A 183 -5.30 -64.26 29.24
N VAL A 184 -6.30 -64.16 30.12
CA VAL A 184 -7.46 -63.29 29.92
C VAL A 184 -7.34 -62.09 30.84
N ALA A 185 -7.20 -60.91 30.25
CA ALA A 185 -6.99 -59.64 30.94
C ALA A 185 -7.77 -58.53 30.20
N ASN A 186 -8.35 -57.55 30.90
CA ASN A 186 -9.18 -56.49 30.31
C ASN A 186 -10.20 -56.96 29.22
N GLY A 187 -10.76 -58.17 29.37
CA GLY A 187 -11.70 -58.77 28.40
C GLY A 187 -11.09 -59.24 27.07
N LYS A 188 -9.76 -59.31 26.95
CA LYS A 188 -9.02 -59.82 25.78
C LYS A 188 -8.15 -61.01 26.14
N ILE A 189 -7.78 -61.80 25.14
CA ILE A 189 -6.75 -62.85 25.25
C ILE A 189 -5.40 -62.26 24.87
N TYR A 190 -4.40 -62.43 25.73
CA TYR A 190 -2.99 -62.12 25.46
C TYR A 190 -2.16 -63.39 25.53
N LYS A 191 -1.10 -63.48 24.72
CA LYS A 191 -0.02 -64.45 24.96
C LYS A 191 0.74 -64.02 26.20
N HIS A 192 0.99 -64.94 27.14
CA HIS A 192 1.63 -64.59 28.41
C HIS A 192 3.00 -63.93 28.14
N PRO A 193 3.24 -62.69 28.61
CA PRO A 193 4.31 -61.85 28.08
C PRO A 193 5.68 -62.23 28.67
N TYR A 194 6.47 -62.96 27.88
CA TYR A 194 7.85 -63.29 28.24
C TYR A 194 8.85 -62.26 27.72
N THR A 195 9.88 -61.97 28.53
CA THR A 195 11.16 -61.49 28.02
C THR A 195 12.10 -62.68 27.86
N MET A 196 12.71 -62.79 26.68
CA MET A 196 13.61 -63.86 26.28
C MET A 196 15.00 -63.28 26.07
N ALA A 197 15.96 -63.60 26.93
CA ALA A 197 17.36 -63.23 26.80
C ALA A 197 18.16 -64.45 26.31
N SER A 198 18.56 -64.46 25.03
CA SER A 198 19.29 -65.57 24.40
C SER A 198 20.72 -65.18 24.06
N GLY A 199 21.66 -66.10 24.26
CA GLY A 199 23.06 -65.86 23.94
C GLY A 199 23.95 -67.10 23.99
N LEU A 200 25.23 -66.87 23.66
CA LEU A 200 26.31 -67.85 23.77
C LEU A 200 27.66 -67.15 23.92
N ILE A 201 28.69 -67.92 24.25
CA ILE A 201 30.08 -67.49 24.28
C ILE A 201 30.77 -68.06 23.04
N LEU A 202 31.44 -67.20 22.28
CA LEU A 202 32.26 -67.55 21.12
C LEU A 202 33.75 -67.37 21.49
N ASP A 203 34.62 -68.28 21.05
CA ASP A 203 36.06 -68.15 21.26
C ASP A 203 36.68 -67.30 20.14
N ASN A 204 37.39 -66.23 20.49
CA ASN A 204 37.94 -65.28 19.51
C ASN A 204 39.05 -65.91 18.65
N ALA A 205 39.58 -67.08 19.03
CA ALA A 205 40.51 -67.83 18.20
C ALA A 205 39.84 -68.36 16.91
N HIS A 206 38.51 -68.54 16.91
CA HIS A 206 37.75 -69.16 15.82
C HIS A 206 36.54 -68.35 15.33
N PHE A 207 36.26 -67.18 15.91
CA PHE A 207 35.09 -66.35 15.55
C PHE A 207 35.43 -64.86 15.43
N SER A 208 34.87 -64.19 14.42
CA SER A 208 34.98 -62.75 14.21
C SER A 208 33.65 -62.10 13.80
N ASP A 209 33.62 -60.77 13.71
CA ASP A 209 32.52 -59.99 13.11
C ASP A 209 31.13 -60.17 13.76
N VAL A 210 31.13 -60.52 15.04
CA VAL A 210 29.96 -60.93 15.82
C VAL A 210 28.92 -59.80 15.95
N LYS A 211 27.68 -60.06 15.51
CA LYS A 211 26.55 -59.13 15.50
C LYS A 211 25.32 -59.80 16.10
N VAL A 212 24.48 -59.02 16.82
CA VAL A 212 23.27 -59.54 17.48
C VAL A 212 22.06 -58.64 17.23
N SER A 213 20.92 -59.22 16.84
CA SER A 213 19.65 -58.50 16.73
C SER A 213 19.06 -58.21 18.12
N GLY A 214 18.65 -56.97 18.39
CA GLY A 214 18.03 -56.62 19.69
C GLY A 214 18.97 -56.84 20.89
N GLY A 215 20.29 -56.75 20.67
CA GLY A 215 21.29 -57.23 21.61
C GLY A 215 22.64 -56.58 21.49
N LYS A 216 23.64 -57.23 22.08
CA LYS A 216 25.03 -56.78 22.13
C LYS A 216 26.00 -57.96 22.06
N ALA A 217 27.08 -57.78 21.32
CA ALA A 217 28.30 -58.57 21.47
C ALA A 217 29.26 -57.83 22.41
N VAL A 218 29.86 -58.54 23.37
CA VAL A 218 30.89 -58.01 24.26
C VAL A 218 32.12 -58.89 24.20
N ASP A 219 33.16 -58.36 23.57
CA ASP A 219 34.49 -58.95 23.53
C ASP A 219 35.25 -58.70 24.85
N ASN A 220 35.87 -59.73 25.40
CA ASN A 220 36.73 -59.66 26.59
C ASN A 220 38.24 -59.84 26.30
N GLY A 221 38.61 -59.89 25.02
CA GLY A 221 39.96 -60.13 24.51
C GLY A 221 40.19 -61.56 24.05
N ASN A 222 39.66 -62.55 24.79
CA ASN A 222 39.78 -63.98 24.46
C ASN A 222 38.48 -64.59 23.91
N GLN A 223 37.34 -64.03 24.29
CA GLN A 223 36.01 -64.53 23.93
C GLN A 223 35.04 -63.38 23.72
N THR A 224 34.07 -63.60 22.83
CA THR A 224 32.94 -62.70 22.61
C THR A 224 31.68 -63.31 23.19
N ILE A 225 31.10 -62.63 24.19
CA ILE A 225 29.78 -62.96 24.73
C ILE A 225 28.73 -62.27 23.87
N ALA A 226 27.94 -63.04 23.13
CA ALA A 226 26.89 -62.54 22.26
C ALA A 226 25.53 -62.82 22.89
N PHE A 227 24.74 -61.78 23.16
CA PHE A 227 23.40 -61.92 23.75
C PHE A 227 22.41 -60.91 23.18
N GLY A 228 21.15 -61.31 23.04
CA GLY A 228 20.05 -60.46 22.58
C GLY A 228 18.79 -60.67 23.40
N VAL A 229 17.94 -59.64 23.41
CA VAL A 229 16.68 -59.60 24.16
C VAL A 229 15.52 -59.46 23.19
N ALA A 230 14.48 -60.27 23.42
CA ALA A 230 13.27 -60.29 22.62
C ALA A 230 12.02 -60.49 23.48
N PHE A 231 10.89 -60.05 22.94
CA PHE A 231 9.57 -60.06 23.56
C PHE A 231 8.60 -60.76 22.59
N PRO A 232 8.59 -62.10 22.53
CA PRO A 232 7.70 -62.84 21.64
C PRO A 232 6.23 -62.48 21.89
N SER A 233 5.45 -62.47 20.81
CA SER A 233 4.02 -62.08 20.81
C SER A 233 3.72 -60.64 21.26
N MET A 234 4.71 -59.79 21.53
CA MET A 234 4.48 -58.44 22.07
C MET A 234 3.85 -57.48 21.04
N ASN A 235 4.26 -57.55 19.77
CA ASN A 235 3.62 -56.76 18.69
C ASN A 235 2.13 -57.12 18.55
N GLU A 236 1.85 -58.42 18.63
CA GLU A 236 0.53 -59.00 18.49
C GLU A 236 -0.36 -58.65 19.70
N ASN A 237 0.14 -58.82 20.93
CA ASN A 237 -0.52 -58.42 22.16
C ASN A 237 -0.85 -56.91 22.21
N LEU A 238 0.05 -56.06 21.69
CA LEU A 238 -0.16 -54.61 21.62
C LEU A 238 -1.09 -54.19 20.47
N GLY A 239 -1.39 -55.08 19.52
CA GLY A 239 -2.16 -54.76 18.32
C GLY A 239 -1.44 -53.82 17.34
N ILE A 240 -0.10 -53.79 17.36
CA ILE A 240 0.70 -52.85 16.57
C ILE A 240 1.34 -53.56 15.37
N GLU A 241 1.05 -53.05 14.17
CA GLU A 241 1.71 -53.48 12.93
C GLU A 241 3.23 -53.29 13.02
N ARG A 242 3.99 -54.36 12.70
CA ARG A 242 5.47 -54.38 12.75
C ARG A 242 6.14 -53.34 11.83
N SER A 243 5.40 -52.83 10.84
CA SER A 243 5.80 -51.72 9.95
C SER A 243 5.79 -50.34 10.63
N LYS A 244 5.01 -50.16 11.70
CA LYS A 244 4.91 -48.92 12.49
C LYS A 244 5.87 -48.93 13.67
N ILE A 245 5.89 -50.03 14.44
CA ILE A 245 6.83 -50.25 15.55
C ILE A 245 7.24 -51.73 15.53
N ASN A 246 8.53 -52.00 15.39
CA ASN A 246 9.09 -53.36 15.38
C ASN A 246 9.67 -53.69 16.75
N ILE A 247 9.03 -54.61 17.48
CA ILE A 247 9.54 -55.15 18.75
C ILE A 247 10.24 -56.49 18.45
N PRO A 248 11.51 -56.69 18.85
CA PRO A 248 12.22 -57.94 18.59
C PRO A 248 11.45 -59.13 19.16
N SER A 249 11.11 -60.09 18.32
CA SER A 249 10.31 -61.30 18.68
C SER A 249 11.08 -62.61 18.48
N PHE A 250 12.33 -62.51 18.03
CA PHE A 250 13.33 -63.55 17.92
C PHE A 250 14.71 -62.91 18.19
N VAL A 251 15.75 -63.72 18.40
CA VAL A 251 17.15 -63.24 18.43
C VAL A 251 17.93 -63.94 17.33
N GLU A 252 18.72 -63.20 16.57
CA GLU A 252 19.71 -63.71 15.63
C GLU A 252 21.10 -63.23 16.04
N ILE A 253 22.03 -64.17 16.13
CA ILE A 253 23.46 -63.92 16.37
C ILE A 253 24.19 -64.39 15.12
N SER A 254 24.96 -63.50 14.49
CA SER A 254 25.74 -63.80 13.29
C SER A 254 27.22 -63.49 13.50
N ALA A 255 28.09 -64.26 12.87
CA ALA A 255 29.55 -64.15 12.96
C ALA A 255 30.20 -64.77 11.73
N TYR A 256 31.49 -64.50 11.51
CA TYR A 256 32.33 -65.34 10.67
C TYR A 256 33.08 -66.36 11.54
N THR A 257 33.42 -67.52 10.98
CA THR A 257 34.23 -68.55 11.65
C THR A 257 35.12 -69.32 10.68
N ASP A 258 36.30 -69.74 11.13
CA ASP A 258 37.14 -70.73 10.45
C ASP A 258 36.82 -72.17 10.89
N LYS A 259 36.26 -72.35 12.10
CA LYS A 259 35.91 -73.65 12.69
C LYS A 259 34.77 -73.50 13.70
N PHE A 260 33.54 -73.79 13.27
CA PHE A 260 32.36 -73.70 14.14
C PHE A 260 32.34 -74.79 15.23
N GLU A 261 32.77 -74.41 16.43
CA GLU A 261 32.58 -75.17 17.68
C GLU A 261 32.01 -74.23 18.76
N ILE A 262 31.01 -74.68 19.52
CA ILE A 262 30.40 -73.88 20.61
C ILE A 262 30.08 -74.74 21.83
N MET A 263 30.15 -74.14 23.04
CA MET A 263 29.79 -74.80 24.31
C MET A 263 28.27 -74.94 24.54
N GLY A 264 27.49 -74.88 23.46
CA GLY A 264 26.04 -74.73 23.49
C GLY A 264 25.58 -73.28 23.65
N THR A 265 24.27 -73.11 23.72
CA THR A 265 23.56 -71.83 23.79
C THR A 265 22.69 -71.78 25.04
N TYR A 266 22.39 -70.57 25.50
CA TYR A 266 21.65 -70.31 26.72
C TYR A 266 20.52 -69.32 26.44
N THR A 267 19.32 -69.60 26.95
CA THR A 267 18.20 -68.64 26.91
C THR A 267 17.52 -68.58 28.28
N ILE A 268 17.31 -67.37 28.80
CA ILE A 268 16.51 -67.13 30.01
C ILE A 268 15.16 -66.55 29.61
N ALA A 269 14.07 -67.18 30.06
CA ALA A 269 12.69 -66.79 29.81
C ALA A 269 12.01 -66.35 31.11
N LEU A 270 11.42 -65.15 31.09
CA LEU A 270 11.07 -64.39 32.30
C LEU A 270 9.70 -63.70 32.15
N SER A 271 8.79 -63.92 33.10
CA SER A 271 7.37 -63.57 33.03
C SER A 271 6.97 -62.27 33.74
N GLY A 272 7.38 -62.09 35.01
CA GLY A 272 6.82 -61.08 35.92
C GLY A 272 7.20 -59.61 35.67
N LEU A 273 7.59 -59.27 34.44
CA LEU A 273 8.45 -58.11 34.16
C LEU A 273 7.69 -56.85 33.70
N PHE A 274 6.47 -57.05 33.19
CA PHE A 274 5.58 -55.97 32.77
C PHE A 274 4.71 -55.45 33.94
N ASN A 275 4.81 -56.09 35.11
CA ASN A 275 4.12 -55.76 36.36
C ASN A 275 4.49 -54.36 36.88
N ASP A 276 5.78 -54.02 36.83
CA ASP A 276 6.31 -52.74 37.33
C ASP A 276 6.10 -51.57 36.35
N ILE A 277 5.40 -51.77 35.22
CA ILE A 277 5.07 -50.69 34.29
C ILE A 277 4.07 -49.73 34.92
N ASN A 278 4.46 -48.47 35.08
CA ASN A 278 3.55 -47.41 35.53
C ASN A 278 2.71 -46.87 34.36
N THR A 279 1.51 -47.40 34.15
CA THR A 279 0.60 -46.95 33.09
C THR A 279 -0.09 -45.61 33.40
N SER A 280 -0.09 -45.14 34.66
CA SER A 280 -0.79 -43.92 35.07
C SER A 280 -0.25 -42.64 34.38
N GLU A 281 1.06 -42.56 34.13
CA GLU A 281 1.64 -41.45 33.36
C GLU A 281 1.19 -41.48 31.89
N VAL A 282 0.92 -42.67 31.35
CA VAL A 282 0.51 -42.89 29.96
C VAL A 282 -0.95 -42.49 29.73
N GLY A 283 -1.83 -42.63 30.73
CA GLY A 283 -3.21 -42.13 30.66
C GLY A 283 -3.28 -40.63 30.28
N SER A 284 -2.36 -39.82 30.81
CA SER A 284 -2.26 -38.39 30.51
C SER A 284 -1.88 -38.04 29.06
N VAL A 285 -1.55 -39.04 28.23
CA VAL A 285 -1.30 -38.85 26.79
C VAL A 285 -2.60 -38.55 26.05
N ASN A 286 -3.72 -39.18 26.44
CA ASN A 286 -5.01 -38.96 25.80
C ASN A 286 -5.52 -37.51 26.00
N ASP A 287 -5.32 -36.94 27.19
CA ASP A 287 -5.74 -35.56 27.46
C ASP A 287 -4.92 -34.56 26.64
N LYS A 288 -3.59 -34.70 26.60
CA LYS A 288 -2.68 -33.88 25.78
C LYS A 288 -2.93 -34.04 24.28
N MET A 289 -3.36 -35.23 23.86
CA MET A 289 -3.78 -35.51 22.48
C MET A 289 -5.08 -34.76 22.12
N ASN A 290 -6.03 -34.70 23.06
CA ASN A 290 -7.26 -33.91 22.90
C ASN A 290 -6.97 -32.39 22.94
N GLU A 291 -6.09 -31.91 23.81
CA GLU A 291 -5.59 -30.53 23.81
C GLU A 291 -4.96 -30.15 22.46
N LEU A 292 -4.05 -31.00 21.93
CA LEU A 292 -3.43 -30.81 20.62
C LEU A 292 -4.48 -30.76 19.50
N LYS A 293 -5.43 -31.69 19.49
CA LYS A 293 -6.52 -31.73 18.50
C LYS A 293 -7.40 -30.49 18.57
N ASN A 294 -7.74 -30.02 19.77
CA ASN A 294 -8.53 -28.79 19.96
C ASN A 294 -7.77 -27.55 19.49
N GLY A 295 -6.45 -27.47 19.76
CA GLY A 295 -5.59 -26.39 19.26
C GLY A 295 -5.46 -26.39 17.73
N LEU A 296 -5.40 -27.57 17.11
CA LEU A 296 -5.39 -27.72 15.65
C LEU A 296 -6.73 -27.34 15.02
N ASN A 297 -7.86 -27.72 15.62
CA ASN A 297 -9.19 -27.29 15.17
C ASN A 297 -9.33 -25.76 15.25
N LEU A 298 -8.91 -25.13 16.35
CA LEU A 298 -8.91 -23.67 16.50
C LEU A 298 -8.01 -22.97 15.45
N LEU A 299 -6.89 -23.59 15.08
CA LEU A 299 -6.01 -23.11 14.02
C LEU A 299 -6.67 -23.24 12.63
N SER A 300 -7.41 -24.33 12.37
CA SER A 300 -8.23 -24.51 11.16
C SER A 300 -9.32 -23.44 11.07
N ASP A 301 -10.12 -23.24 12.12
CA ASP A 301 -11.14 -22.19 12.21
C ASP A 301 -10.54 -20.78 11.98
N SER A 302 -9.32 -20.56 12.44
CA SER A 302 -8.60 -19.29 12.25
C SER A 302 -8.08 -19.13 10.82
N SER A 303 -7.58 -20.21 10.20
CA SER A 303 -7.21 -20.23 8.77
C SER A 303 -8.44 -19.99 7.88
N ASN A 304 -9.59 -20.58 8.22
CA ASN A 304 -10.85 -20.40 7.50
C ASN A 304 -11.45 -18.99 7.64
N LYS A 305 -11.16 -18.28 8.74
CA LYS A 305 -11.47 -16.84 8.87
C LYS A 305 -10.54 -15.98 8.02
N LEU A 306 -9.26 -16.33 7.94
CA LEU A 306 -8.28 -15.60 7.13
C LEU A 306 -8.49 -15.79 5.63
N LEU A 307 -8.93 -16.98 5.19
CA LEU A 307 -9.39 -17.24 3.82
C LEU A 307 -10.54 -16.29 3.43
N LYS A 308 -11.60 -16.19 4.26
CA LYS A 308 -12.70 -15.25 4.00
C LYS A 308 -12.25 -13.78 3.93
N GLY A 309 -11.30 -13.39 4.78
CA GLY A 309 -10.69 -12.05 4.70
C GLY A 309 -9.86 -11.84 3.41
N ALA A 310 -9.27 -12.90 2.86
CA ALA A 310 -8.60 -12.86 1.56
C ALA A 310 -9.61 -12.80 0.39
N ASP A 311 -10.72 -13.56 0.44
CA ASP A 311 -11.85 -13.47 -0.50
C ASP A 311 -12.40 -12.03 -0.57
N GLU A 312 -12.77 -11.46 0.58
CA GLU A 312 -13.30 -10.10 0.70
C GLU A 312 -12.32 -9.06 0.14
N LEU A 313 -11.01 -9.21 0.42
CA LEU A 313 -9.98 -8.31 -0.09
C LEU A 313 -9.71 -8.50 -1.59
N SER A 314 -9.80 -9.72 -2.13
CA SER A 314 -9.65 -10.01 -3.56
C SER A 314 -10.84 -9.48 -4.36
N ALA A 315 -12.06 -9.56 -3.80
CA ALA A 315 -13.25 -8.92 -4.34
C ALA A 315 -13.10 -7.38 -4.38
N GLY A 316 -12.71 -6.76 -3.26
CA GLY A 316 -12.47 -5.31 -3.20
C GLY A 316 -11.34 -4.84 -4.13
N ALA A 317 -10.26 -5.61 -4.27
CA ALA A 317 -9.20 -5.31 -5.24
C ALA A 317 -9.68 -5.41 -6.70
N THR A 318 -10.62 -6.32 -6.98
CA THR A 318 -11.24 -6.49 -8.30
C THR A 318 -12.21 -5.33 -8.61
N GLU A 319 -13.02 -4.90 -7.65
CA GLU A 319 -13.85 -3.70 -7.78
C GLU A 319 -12.99 -2.45 -8.01
N PHE A 320 -11.88 -2.31 -7.28
CA PHE A 320 -10.94 -1.21 -7.44
C PHE A 320 -10.28 -1.17 -8.82
N ASP A 321 -9.80 -2.29 -9.37
CA ASP A 321 -9.19 -2.30 -10.72
C ASP A 321 -10.23 -2.06 -11.83
N ASN A 322 -11.49 -2.51 -11.66
CA ASN A 322 -12.60 -2.14 -12.53
C ASN A 322 -12.88 -0.63 -12.49
N GLY A 323 -12.93 -0.04 -11.29
CA GLY A 323 -13.05 1.42 -11.10
C GLY A 323 -11.88 2.19 -11.71
N MET A 324 -10.66 1.66 -11.60
CA MET A 324 -9.46 2.25 -12.19
C MET A 324 -9.46 2.18 -13.72
N ALA A 325 -9.98 1.10 -14.31
CA ALA A 325 -10.17 1.00 -15.76
C ALA A 325 -11.19 2.03 -16.28
N ALA A 326 -12.30 2.24 -15.55
CA ALA A 326 -13.26 3.30 -15.85
C ALA A 326 -12.64 4.70 -15.69
N PHE A 327 -11.82 4.93 -14.66
CA PHE A 327 -11.11 6.18 -14.44
C PHE A 327 -10.10 6.48 -15.56
N LEU A 328 -9.26 5.51 -15.94
CA LEU A 328 -8.35 5.61 -17.08
C LEU A 328 -9.08 5.91 -18.40
N SER A 329 -10.26 5.32 -18.63
CA SER A 329 -11.11 5.69 -19.78
C SER A 329 -11.57 7.15 -19.74
N GLY A 330 -11.87 7.68 -18.54
CA GLY A 330 -12.15 9.10 -18.33
C GLY A 330 -10.95 10.01 -18.58
N VAL A 331 -9.76 9.64 -18.08
CA VAL A 331 -8.51 10.38 -18.29
C VAL A 331 -8.12 10.43 -19.77
N ASN A 332 -8.26 9.33 -20.51
CA ASN A 332 -8.02 9.30 -21.95
C ASN A 332 -8.99 10.23 -22.72
N LYS A 333 -10.28 10.23 -22.38
CA LYS A 333 -11.27 11.17 -22.97
C LYS A 333 -10.94 12.65 -22.66
N LEU A 334 -10.42 12.92 -21.46
CA LEU A 334 -9.95 14.26 -21.08
C LEU A 334 -8.70 14.65 -21.89
N GLN A 335 -7.79 13.71 -22.14
CA GLN A 335 -6.62 13.91 -23.00
C GLN A 335 -7.02 14.19 -24.45
N ASP A 336 -7.96 13.43 -25.01
CA ASP A 336 -8.50 13.63 -26.37
C ASP A 336 -9.16 15.01 -26.50
N GLY A 337 -10.04 15.37 -25.56
CA GLY A 337 -10.72 16.66 -25.54
C GLY A 337 -9.77 17.85 -25.34
N SER A 338 -8.73 17.69 -24.51
CA SER A 338 -7.69 18.70 -24.34
C SER A 338 -6.83 18.86 -25.60
N GLY A 339 -6.55 17.76 -26.32
CA GLY A 339 -5.90 17.79 -27.64
C GLY A 339 -6.73 18.50 -28.72
N GLN A 340 -8.05 18.27 -28.76
CA GLN A 340 -8.97 19.01 -29.62
C GLN A 340 -8.98 20.51 -29.29
N LEU A 341 -9.09 20.86 -28.00
CA LEU A 341 -9.08 22.26 -27.55
C LEU A 341 -7.74 22.95 -27.86
N THR A 342 -6.61 22.25 -27.68
CA THR A 342 -5.28 22.74 -28.08
C THR A 342 -5.23 23.04 -29.58
N SER A 343 -5.75 22.14 -30.41
CA SER A 343 -5.75 22.29 -31.87
C SER A 343 -6.55 23.53 -32.31
N GLY A 344 -7.76 23.72 -31.78
CA GLY A 344 -8.58 24.92 -32.03
C GLY A 344 -7.97 26.21 -31.46
N MET A 345 -7.24 26.12 -30.34
CA MET A 345 -6.50 27.26 -29.76
C MET A 345 -5.34 27.69 -30.66
N ASP A 346 -4.66 26.71 -31.26
CA ASP A 346 -3.59 26.90 -32.24
C ASP A 346 -4.10 27.57 -33.52
N GLU A 347 -5.27 27.16 -34.02
CA GLU A 347 -5.96 27.79 -35.16
C GLU A 347 -6.38 29.23 -34.86
N LEU A 348 -7.01 29.46 -33.70
CA LEU A 348 -7.38 30.80 -33.23
C LEU A 348 -6.15 31.71 -33.11
N SER A 349 -5.05 31.20 -32.56
CA SER A 349 -3.81 31.96 -32.41
C SER A 349 -3.17 32.31 -33.75
N LYS A 350 -3.18 31.38 -34.72
CA LYS A 350 -2.72 31.64 -36.10
C LYS A 350 -3.58 32.71 -36.76
N GLY A 351 -4.92 32.59 -36.68
CA GLY A 351 -5.85 33.58 -37.22
C GLY A 351 -5.69 34.98 -36.63
N LEU A 352 -5.51 35.09 -35.31
CA LEU A 352 -5.28 36.36 -34.64
C LEU A 352 -3.90 36.97 -34.98
N MET A 353 -2.85 36.15 -35.14
CA MET A 353 -1.55 36.64 -35.62
C MET A 353 -1.63 37.13 -37.07
N THR A 354 -2.39 36.47 -37.96
CA THR A 354 -2.67 36.98 -39.31
C THR A 354 -3.45 38.29 -39.26
N LEU A 355 -4.45 38.41 -38.38
CA LEU A 355 -5.23 39.64 -38.24
C LEU A 355 -4.40 40.81 -37.66
N SER A 356 -3.47 40.54 -36.75
CA SER A 356 -2.49 41.50 -36.23
C SER A 356 -1.53 41.99 -37.33
N ALA A 357 -1.00 41.08 -38.15
CA ALA A 357 -0.16 41.43 -39.31
C ALA A 357 -0.92 42.31 -40.32
N ASN A 358 -2.19 42.00 -40.59
CA ASN A 358 -3.06 42.84 -41.44
C ASN A 358 -3.40 44.18 -40.77
N SER A 359 -3.56 44.21 -39.44
CA SER A 359 -3.79 45.42 -38.65
C SER A 359 -2.61 46.39 -38.72
N ALA A 360 -1.37 45.89 -38.75
CA ALA A 360 -0.20 46.71 -39.01
C ALA A 360 -0.25 47.36 -40.40
N GLN A 361 -0.60 46.60 -41.46
CA GLN A 361 -0.78 47.15 -42.81
C GLN A 361 -1.89 48.20 -42.90
N ILE A 362 -2.99 48.00 -42.17
CA ILE A 362 -4.10 48.95 -42.07
C ILE A 362 -3.64 50.26 -41.40
N ASN A 363 -2.92 50.20 -40.28
CA ASN A 363 -2.36 51.39 -39.63
C ASN A 363 -1.40 52.15 -40.57
N ASP A 364 -0.56 51.43 -41.30
CA ASP A 364 0.36 51.98 -42.30
C ASP A 364 -0.39 52.69 -43.45
N GLY A 365 -1.50 52.11 -43.92
CA GLY A 365 -2.37 52.71 -44.93
C GLY A 365 -3.13 53.94 -44.42
N VAL A 366 -3.61 53.89 -43.18
CA VAL A 366 -4.33 54.98 -42.51
C VAL A 366 -3.41 56.17 -42.25
N ALA A 367 -2.16 55.95 -41.82
CA ALA A 367 -1.18 57.04 -41.65
C ALA A 367 -0.84 57.74 -42.99
N LYS A 368 -0.80 56.98 -44.10
CA LYS A 368 -0.61 57.54 -45.46
C LYS A 368 -1.84 58.33 -45.92
N LEU A 369 -3.05 57.87 -45.60
CA LEU A 369 -4.31 58.55 -45.90
C LEU A 369 -4.47 59.85 -45.09
N GLU A 370 -4.25 59.78 -43.77
CA GLU A 370 -4.19 60.91 -42.82
C GLU A 370 -3.25 61.99 -43.36
N TRP A 371 -1.98 61.63 -43.63
CA TRP A 371 -0.99 62.54 -44.21
C TRP A 371 -1.45 63.15 -45.54
N SER A 372 -1.98 62.34 -46.47
CA SER A 372 -2.42 62.82 -47.78
C SER A 372 -3.60 63.79 -47.70
N ILE A 373 -4.51 63.61 -46.75
CA ILE A 373 -5.65 64.52 -46.56
C ILE A 373 -5.16 65.84 -45.94
N PHE A 374 -4.29 65.81 -44.93
CA PHE A 374 -3.74 67.02 -44.32
C PHE A 374 -2.83 67.82 -45.27
N ASP A 375 -2.05 67.16 -46.12
CA ASP A 375 -1.27 67.80 -47.20
C ASP A 375 -2.20 68.44 -48.24
N ASN A 376 -3.25 67.74 -48.69
CA ASN A 376 -4.20 68.29 -49.67
C ASN A 376 -4.98 69.48 -49.09
N ALA A 377 -5.49 69.36 -47.86
CA ALA A 377 -6.17 70.44 -47.14
C ALA A 377 -5.24 71.65 -46.96
N THR A 378 -3.97 71.42 -46.63
CA THR A 378 -2.95 72.48 -46.56
C THR A 378 -2.80 73.19 -47.89
N LYS A 379 -2.65 72.46 -49.01
CA LYS A 379 -2.52 73.02 -50.37
C LYS A 379 -3.75 73.81 -50.79
N GLN A 380 -4.96 73.32 -50.52
CA GLN A 380 -6.20 74.05 -50.76
C GLN A 380 -6.26 75.35 -49.96
N MET A 381 -5.87 75.33 -48.68
CA MET A 381 -5.88 76.51 -47.82
C MET A 381 -4.84 77.56 -48.23
N ARG A 382 -3.61 77.16 -48.57
CA ARG A 382 -2.60 78.06 -49.15
C ARG A 382 -3.14 78.76 -50.40
N SER A 383 -3.73 78.01 -51.32
CA SER A 383 -4.31 78.54 -52.56
C SER A 383 -5.50 79.47 -52.34
N LYS A 384 -6.33 79.25 -51.31
CA LYS A 384 -7.48 80.09 -50.97
C LYS A 384 -7.10 81.39 -50.23
N VAL A 385 -6.06 81.34 -49.39
CA VAL A 385 -5.69 82.45 -48.48
C VAL A 385 -4.53 83.29 -49.04
N GLY A 386 -3.68 82.73 -49.90
CA GLY A 386 -2.47 83.41 -50.40
C GLY A 386 -1.35 83.46 -49.36
N ASP A 387 -1.23 82.42 -48.52
CA ASP A 387 -0.26 82.35 -47.42
C ASP A 387 0.39 80.96 -47.35
N ASP A 388 1.59 80.85 -47.92
CA ASP A 388 2.34 79.60 -48.00
C ASP A 388 2.90 79.10 -46.66
N SER A 389 2.80 79.87 -45.58
CA SER A 389 3.21 79.43 -44.24
C SER A 389 2.21 78.46 -43.61
N ILE A 390 0.95 78.48 -44.05
CA ILE A 390 -0.12 77.61 -43.54
C ILE A 390 0.30 76.14 -43.63
N THR A 391 0.21 75.41 -42.52
CA THR A 391 0.46 73.97 -42.47
C THR A 391 -0.53 73.32 -41.51
N LEU A 392 -1.40 72.46 -42.04
CA LEU A 392 -2.35 71.68 -41.24
C LEU A 392 -1.73 70.33 -40.90
N THR A 393 -1.82 69.94 -39.62
CA THR A 393 -1.43 68.61 -39.13
C THR A 393 -2.48 68.13 -38.15
N PRO A 394 -2.61 66.80 -37.89
CA PRO A 394 -3.49 66.24 -36.85
C PRO A 394 -3.52 67.01 -35.52
N LYS A 395 -2.35 67.49 -35.08
CA LYS A 395 -2.19 68.19 -33.79
C LYS A 395 -2.48 69.69 -33.83
N THR A 396 -2.56 70.32 -35.01
CA THR A 396 -2.55 71.79 -35.15
C THR A 396 -3.68 72.36 -36.00
N TYR A 397 -4.36 71.56 -36.82
CA TYR A 397 -5.31 72.09 -37.82
C TYR A 397 -6.42 72.96 -37.24
N VAL A 398 -6.96 72.61 -36.06
CA VAL A 398 -7.99 73.40 -35.36
C VAL A 398 -7.51 74.81 -35.06
N GLN A 399 -6.30 74.95 -34.51
CA GLN A 399 -5.70 76.24 -34.16
C GLN A 399 -5.34 77.06 -35.40
N VAL A 400 -4.84 76.40 -36.45
CA VAL A 400 -4.46 77.06 -37.71
C VAL A 400 -5.71 77.55 -38.47
N ILE A 401 -6.78 76.76 -38.53
CA ILE A 401 -8.06 77.16 -39.13
C ILE A 401 -8.67 78.35 -38.38
N GLN A 402 -8.62 78.34 -37.04
CA GLN A 402 -9.07 79.47 -36.23
C GLN A 402 -8.26 80.75 -36.51
N GLY A 403 -6.92 80.67 -36.49
CA GLY A 403 -6.05 81.81 -36.79
C GLY A 403 -6.23 82.38 -38.22
N ILE A 404 -6.59 81.53 -39.19
CA ILE A 404 -6.96 81.98 -40.55
C ILE A 404 -8.28 82.77 -40.52
N SER A 405 -9.27 82.34 -39.75
CA SER A 405 -10.54 83.07 -39.57
C SER A 405 -10.30 84.46 -38.95
N ASP A 406 -9.50 84.53 -37.89
CA ASP A 406 -9.19 85.79 -37.20
C ASP A 406 -8.41 86.75 -38.13
N LYS A 407 -7.44 86.23 -38.88
CA LYS A 407 -6.69 86.98 -39.90
C LYS A 407 -7.60 87.50 -41.04
N ALA A 408 -8.64 86.76 -41.40
CA ALA A 408 -9.62 87.21 -42.39
C ALA A 408 -10.47 88.39 -41.87
N ILE A 409 -10.88 88.39 -40.60
CA ILE A 409 -11.61 89.50 -39.95
C ILE A 409 -10.76 90.77 -39.93
N VAL A 410 -9.50 90.68 -39.47
CA VAL A 410 -8.58 91.83 -39.47
C VAL A 410 -8.35 92.36 -40.89
N THR A 411 -8.25 91.48 -41.90
CA THR A 411 -8.11 91.88 -43.31
C THR A 411 -9.36 92.58 -43.84
N ALA A 412 -10.55 92.14 -43.44
CA ALA A 412 -11.81 92.79 -43.81
C ALA A 412 -11.95 94.17 -43.14
N GLU A 413 -11.62 94.31 -41.85
CA GLU A 413 -11.57 95.62 -41.18
C GLU A 413 -10.65 96.60 -41.90
N GLN A 414 -9.44 96.16 -42.27
CA GLN A 414 -8.48 97.01 -42.99
C GLN A 414 -9.02 97.47 -44.35
N ARG A 415 -9.74 96.60 -45.08
CA ARG A 415 -10.39 96.96 -46.35
C ARG A 415 -11.51 97.98 -46.15
N LEU A 416 -12.34 97.82 -45.12
CA LEU A 416 -13.41 98.77 -44.77
C LEU A 416 -12.82 100.14 -44.40
N ARG A 417 -11.80 100.17 -43.54
CA ARG A 417 -11.05 101.39 -43.17
C ARG A 417 -10.41 102.06 -44.38
N ALA A 418 -9.75 101.31 -45.26
CA ALA A 418 -9.16 101.84 -46.49
C ALA A 418 -10.20 102.45 -47.45
N SER A 419 -11.46 101.95 -47.45
CA SER A 419 -12.55 102.55 -48.23
C SER A 419 -12.98 103.94 -47.72
N LEU A 420 -12.86 104.18 -46.41
CA LEU A 420 -13.09 105.47 -45.77
C LEU A 420 -11.89 106.41 -45.98
N THR A 421 -10.66 105.91 -45.88
CA THR A 421 -9.44 106.66 -46.21
C THR A 421 -9.49 107.22 -47.64
N LYS A 422 -9.97 106.41 -48.61
CA LYS A 422 -10.19 106.85 -50.00
C LYS A 422 -11.26 107.94 -50.16
N GLN A 423 -12.14 108.13 -49.19
CA GLN A 423 -13.13 109.22 -49.12
C GLN A 423 -12.61 110.44 -48.35
N GLY A 424 -11.32 110.48 -48.00
CA GLY A 424 -10.67 111.56 -47.24
C GLY A 424 -10.85 111.46 -45.72
N ILE A 425 -11.32 110.32 -45.21
CA ILE A 425 -11.65 110.13 -43.79
C ILE A 425 -10.52 109.32 -43.13
N THR A 426 -9.57 110.03 -42.52
CA THR A 426 -8.32 109.48 -41.96
C THR A 426 -8.32 109.30 -40.44
N ASP A 427 -9.22 109.95 -39.70
CA ASP A 427 -9.29 109.81 -38.24
C ASP A 427 -9.90 108.45 -37.82
N SER A 428 -9.17 107.70 -37.00
CA SER A 428 -9.54 106.34 -36.59
C SER A 428 -10.82 106.28 -35.74
N ASN A 429 -11.13 107.31 -34.95
CA ASN A 429 -12.33 107.35 -34.13
C ASN A 429 -13.57 107.63 -34.98
N LEU A 430 -13.47 108.57 -35.91
CA LEU A 430 -14.47 108.84 -36.93
C LEU A 430 -14.69 107.63 -37.84
N GLN A 431 -13.62 106.92 -38.24
CA GLN A 431 -13.76 105.65 -38.97
C GLN A 431 -14.53 104.60 -38.16
N ASN A 432 -14.18 104.38 -36.89
CA ASN A 432 -14.89 103.45 -36.01
C ASN A 432 -16.38 103.83 -35.87
N GLN A 433 -16.67 105.11 -35.63
CA GLN A 433 -18.04 105.63 -35.53
C GLN A 433 -18.83 105.41 -36.83
N LEU A 434 -18.26 105.73 -37.99
CA LEU A 434 -18.93 105.56 -39.29
C LEU A 434 -19.22 104.10 -39.63
N LEU A 435 -18.28 103.20 -39.38
CA LEU A 435 -18.49 101.76 -39.58
C LEU A 435 -19.50 101.21 -38.58
N SER A 436 -19.51 101.68 -37.33
CA SER A 436 -20.52 101.33 -36.33
C SER A 436 -21.92 101.85 -36.69
N VAL A 437 -22.04 103.08 -37.23
CA VAL A 437 -23.32 103.58 -37.78
C VAL A 437 -23.77 102.75 -38.98
N ALA A 438 -22.87 102.36 -39.88
CA ALA A 438 -23.20 101.50 -41.02
C ALA A 438 -23.71 100.12 -40.56
N TYR A 439 -23.03 99.49 -39.59
CA TYR A 439 -23.45 98.26 -38.94
C TYR A 439 -24.84 98.40 -38.30
N ASN A 440 -25.01 99.40 -37.43
CA ASN A 440 -26.28 99.65 -36.74
C ASN A 440 -27.42 99.92 -37.74
N SER A 441 -27.15 100.61 -38.86
CA SER A 441 -28.13 100.85 -39.92
C SER A 441 -28.52 99.59 -40.68
N LEU A 442 -27.59 98.65 -40.91
CA LEU A 442 -27.89 97.35 -41.51
C LEU A 442 -28.73 96.50 -40.56
N MET A 443 -28.32 96.38 -39.29
CA MET A 443 -29.06 95.64 -38.26
C MET A 443 -30.46 96.20 -38.01
N ALA A 444 -30.63 97.53 -38.02
CA ALA A 444 -31.95 98.18 -37.92
C ALA A 444 -32.87 97.90 -39.13
N SER A 445 -32.30 97.54 -40.29
CA SER A 445 -33.04 97.06 -41.46
C SER A 445 -33.28 95.53 -41.48
N GLY A 446 -32.97 94.84 -40.37
CA GLY A 446 -33.10 93.37 -40.25
C GLY A 446 -32.00 92.58 -40.96
N LYS A 447 -30.97 93.24 -41.51
CA LYS A 447 -29.92 92.62 -42.30
C LYS A 447 -28.79 92.06 -41.44
N THR A 448 -28.92 90.79 -41.06
CA THR A 448 -27.83 89.98 -40.49
C THR A 448 -26.73 89.65 -41.50
N GLU A 449 -27.03 89.82 -42.79
CA GLU A 449 -26.13 89.64 -43.93
C GLU A 449 -26.29 90.80 -44.91
N ALA A 450 -25.19 91.21 -45.55
CA ALA A 450 -25.20 92.27 -46.56
C ALA A 450 -24.12 91.99 -47.60
N SER A 451 -24.43 92.25 -48.88
CA SER A 451 -23.43 92.26 -49.94
C SER A 451 -22.46 93.44 -49.78
N MET A 452 -21.28 93.35 -50.40
CA MET A 452 -20.30 94.46 -50.39
C MET A 452 -20.86 95.79 -50.91
N ASN A 453 -21.86 95.76 -51.80
CA ASN A 453 -22.54 96.95 -52.29
C ASN A 453 -23.43 97.58 -51.20
N GLU A 454 -24.21 96.76 -50.49
CA GLU A 454 -25.07 97.22 -49.38
C GLU A 454 -24.26 97.75 -48.19
N ILE A 455 -23.09 97.14 -47.92
CA ILE A 455 -22.13 97.64 -46.93
C ILE A 455 -21.55 98.99 -47.38
N ALA A 456 -21.19 99.13 -48.67
CA ALA A 456 -20.69 100.40 -49.20
C ALA A 456 -21.75 101.51 -49.14
N ASP A 457 -23.02 101.22 -49.46
CA ASP A 457 -24.12 102.19 -49.32
C ASP A 457 -24.43 102.49 -47.85
N ALA A 458 -24.35 101.53 -46.93
CA ALA A 458 -24.49 101.79 -45.49
C ALA A 458 -23.38 102.72 -44.96
N ILE A 459 -22.13 102.53 -45.41
CA ILE A 459 -20.98 103.41 -45.07
C ILE A 459 -21.15 104.81 -45.67
N LYS A 460 -21.61 104.90 -46.92
CA LYS A 460 -21.93 106.18 -47.59
C LYS A 460 -23.06 106.93 -46.86
N ASN A 461 -24.10 106.22 -46.43
CA ASN A 461 -25.19 106.79 -45.62
C ASN A 461 -24.70 107.23 -44.24
N ALA A 462 -23.83 106.46 -43.57
CA ALA A 462 -23.14 106.90 -42.35
C ALA A 462 -22.33 108.19 -42.58
N GLY A 463 -21.66 108.32 -43.72
CA GLY A 463 -20.95 109.55 -44.13
C GLY A 463 -21.87 110.76 -44.33
N ILE A 464 -23.09 110.55 -44.85
CA ILE A 464 -24.12 111.60 -44.94
C ILE A 464 -24.62 112.00 -43.55
N ILE A 465 -24.88 111.01 -42.69
CA ILE A 465 -25.30 111.20 -41.29
C ILE A 465 -24.26 112.01 -40.50
N ALA A 466 -22.97 111.68 -40.64
CA ALA A 466 -21.87 112.42 -40.01
C ALA A 466 -21.74 113.86 -40.54
N LYS A 467 -21.93 114.09 -41.85
CA LYS A 467 -21.95 115.43 -42.44
C LYS A 467 -23.11 116.28 -41.89
N ARG A 468 -24.30 115.70 -41.70
CA ARG A 468 -25.43 116.37 -41.03
C ARG A 468 -25.10 116.70 -39.57
N ALA A 469 -24.52 115.75 -38.82
CA ALA A 469 -24.13 115.96 -37.43
C ALA A 469 -23.10 117.10 -37.27
N GLY A 470 -22.09 117.14 -38.15
CA GLY A 470 -21.11 118.23 -38.18
C GLY A 470 -21.69 119.59 -38.60
N PHE A 471 -22.73 119.60 -39.45
CA PHE A 471 -23.47 120.82 -39.77
C PHE A 471 -24.30 121.32 -38.58
N VAL A 472 -24.99 120.42 -37.86
CA VAL A 472 -25.72 120.75 -36.61
C VAL A 472 -24.77 121.34 -35.58
N GLN A 473 -23.61 120.70 -35.34
CA GLN A 473 -22.62 121.18 -34.38
C GLN A 473 -22.15 122.61 -34.73
N LYS A 474 -21.73 122.85 -35.98
CA LYS A 474 -21.32 124.19 -36.43
C LYS A 474 -22.45 125.22 -36.35
N SER A 475 -23.69 124.80 -36.63
CA SER A 475 -24.85 125.67 -36.50
C SER A 475 -25.09 126.09 -35.06
N ILE A 476 -24.94 125.17 -34.09
CA ILE A 476 -24.99 125.49 -32.65
C ILE A 476 -23.84 126.43 -32.28
N GLU A 477 -22.60 126.05 -32.55
CA GLU A 477 -21.39 126.83 -32.22
C GLU A 477 -21.47 128.29 -32.72
N LYS A 478 -22.03 128.49 -33.91
CA LYS A 478 -22.23 129.80 -34.53
C LYS A 478 -23.45 130.57 -34.00
N ASN A 479 -24.60 129.90 -33.84
CA ASN A 479 -25.90 130.56 -33.67
C ASN A 479 -26.53 130.41 -32.27
N GLN A 480 -25.95 129.65 -31.34
CA GLN A 480 -26.55 129.31 -30.03
C GLN A 480 -27.03 130.54 -29.25
N SER A 481 -26.19 131.56 -29.08
CA SER A 481 -26.54 132.78 -28.34
C SER A 481 -27.66 133.58 -29.02
N THR A 482 -27.60 133.69 -30.35
CA THR A 482 -28.62 134.39 -31.17
C THR A 482 -29.96 133.66 -31.10
N VAL A 483 -29.96 132.33 -31.17
CA VAL A 483 -31.18 131.52 -31.06
C VAL A 483 -31.76 131.55 -29.65
N ALA A 484 -30.94 131.53 -28.60
CA ALA A 484 -31.43 131.72 -27.23
C ALA A 484 -32.15 133.08 -27.07
N GLN A 485 -31.62 134.15 -27.68
CA GLN A 485 -32.29 135.46 -27.70
C GLN A 485 -33.60 135.45 -28.50
N ILE A 486 -33.62 134.80 -29.69
CA ILE A 486 -34.83 134.65 -30.51
C ILE A 486 -35.91 133.83 -29.80
N LEU A 487 -35.55 132.75 -29.10
CA LEU A 487 -36.51 131.94 -28.34
C LEU A 487 -37.08 132.72 -27.15
N LYS A 488 -36.25 133.47 -26.42
CA LYS A 488 -36.73 134.36 -25.34
C LYS A 488 -37.64 135.47 -25.85
N SER A 489 -37.35 136.07 -27.00
CA SER A 489 -38.26 137.08 -27.60
C SER A 489 -39.58 136.48 -28.12
N LYS A 490 -39.62 135.17 -28.38
CA LYS A 490 -40.83 134.38 -28.65
C LYS A 490 -41.50 133.79 -27.40
N GLY A 491 -41.08 134.20 -26.19
CA GLY A 491 -41.75 133.87 -24.92
C GLY A 491 -41.28 132.59 -24.22
N TYR A 492 -40.22 131.93 -24.68
CA TYR A 492 -39.66 130.75 -24.01
C TYR A 492 -38.82 131.16 -22.79
N ASN A 493 -38.98 130.45 -21.66
CA ASN A 493 -38.15 130.62 -20.47
C ASN A 493 -36.87 129.74 -20.51
N ASP A 494 -35.96 129.93 -19.56
CA ASP A 494 -34.68 129.18 -19.52
C ASP A 494 -34.82 127.67 -19.28
N GLU A 495 -35.91 127.20 -18.66
CA GLU A 495 -36.18 125.76 -18.48
C GLU A 495 -36.71 125.11 -19.77
N GLN A 496 -37.44 125.87 -20.60
CA GLN A 496 -38.00 125.42 -21.87
C GLN A 496 -36.98 125.41 -23.01
N ILE A 497 -35.87 126.15 -22.90
CA ILE A 497 -34.81 126.23 -23.91
C ILE A 497 -33.85 125.04 -23.74
N THR A 498 -34.32 123.85 -24.11
CA THR A 498 -33.53 122.61 -24.03
C THR A 498 -32.42 122.56 -25.08
N THR A 499 -31.37 121.78 -24.82
CA THR A 499 -30.27 121.55 -25.77
C THR A 499 -30.73 121.04 -27.14
N GLU A 500 -31.81 120.26 -27.19
CA GLU A 500 -32.40 119.78 -28.44
C GLU A 500 -33.19 120.88 -29.17
N LEU A 501 -33.98 121.68 -28.45
CA LEU A 501 -34.68 122.83 -29.04
C LEU A 501 -33.69 123.86 -29.58
N VAL A 502 -32.57 124.09 -28.88
CA VAL A 502 -31.44 124.91 -29.37
C VAL A 502 -30.80 124.28 -30.60
N ALA A 503 -30.55 122.97 -30.61
CA ALA A 503 -29.93 122.28 -31.75
C ALA A 503 -30.79 122.37 -33.03
N VAL A 504 -32.10 122.09 -32.92
CA VAL A 504 -33.04 122.21 -34.04
C VAL A 504 -33.14 123.67 -34.48
N SER A 505 -33.31 124.62 -33.55
CA SER A 505 -33.49 126.04 -33.89
C SER A 505 -32.23 126.67 -34.50
N ALA A 506 -31.03 126.35 -34.00
CA ALA A 506 -29.77 126.82 -34.55
C ALA A 506 -29.49 126.27 -35.95
N THR A 507 -29.84 125.01 -36.18
CA THR A 507 -29.76 124.36 -37.49
C THR A 507 -30.79 124.95 -38.46
N ALA A 508 -32.02 125.21 -38.01
CA ALA A 508 -33.06 125.84 -38.82
C ALA A 508 -32.70 127.28 -39.23
N LEU A 509 -32.06 128.05 -38.34
CA LEU A 509 -31.56 129.38 -38.65
C LEU A 509 -30.42 129.35 -39.68
N GLU A 510 -29.51 128.38 -39.60
CA GLU A 510 -28.43 128.22 -40.58
C GLU A 510 -28.97 127.77 -41.96
N LEU A 511 -29.92 126.83 -41.98
CA LEU A 511 -30.64 126.42 -43.20
C LEU A 511 -31.50 127.55 -43.80
N ALA A 512 -31.91 128.52 -43.00
CA ALA A 512 -32.58 129.75 -43.43
C ALA A 512 -31.60 130.89 -43.80
N GLY A 513 -30.30 130.61 -43.92
CA GLY A 513 -29.27 131.59 -44.30
C GLY A 513 -29.03 132.69 -43.26
N GLY A 514 -29.36 132.43 -41.99
CA GLY A 514 -29.28 133.41 -40.90
C GLY A 514 -30.52 134.31 -40.75
N ASN A 515 -31.60 134.08 -41.49
CA ASN A 515 -32.84 134.85 -41.38
C ASN A 515 -33.81 134.26 -40.33
N PRO A 516 -34.10 134.96 -39.21
CA PRO A 516 -35.01 134.46 -38.16
C PRO A 516 -36.44 134.18 -38.65
N ASN A 517 -36.90 134.89 -39.68
CA ASN A 517 -38.25 134.72 -40.24
C ASN A 517 -38.34 133.50 -41.18
N GLY A 518 -37.21 132.95 -41.62
CA GLY A 518 -37.16 131.72 -42.43
C GLY A 518 -37.05 130.42 -41.61
N MET A 519 -36.86 130.50 -40.29
CA MET A 519 -36.60 129.33 -39.44
C MET A 519 -37.74 128.30 -39.46
N GLU A 520 -38.98 128.76 -39.50
CA GLU A 520 -40.17 127.90 -39.32
C GLU A 520 -40.35 126.91 -40.48
N SER A 521 -40.15 127.35 -41.73
CA SER A 521 -40.16 126.48 -42.91
C SER A 521 -38.98 125.51 -42.99
N LYS A 522 -37.97 125.70 -42.13
CA LYS A 522 -36.78 124.82 -42.01
C LYS A 522 -36.79 123.92 -40.79
N LEU A 523 -37.78 124.01 -39.91
CA LEU A 523 -37.83 123.25 -38.65
C LEU A 523 -37.84 121.73 -38.86
N GLN A 524 -38.57 121.23 -39.87
CA GLN A 524 -38.62 119.80 -40.19
C GLN A 524 -37.27 119.28 -40.75
N GLU A 525 -36.64 120.03 -41.66
CA GLU A 525 -35.33 119.68 -42.22
C GLU A 525 -34.25 119.69 -41.13
N ALA A 526 -34.25 120.70 -40.26
CA ALA A 526 -33.39 120.78 -39.10
C ALA A 526 -33.59 119.61 -38.12
N THR A 527 -34.83 119.16 -37.92
CA THR A 527 -35.15 117.99 -37.08
C THR A 527 -34.52 116.71 -37.63
N GLU A 528 -34.55 116.47 -38.95
CA GLU A 528 -33.89 115.32 -39.57
C GLU A 528 -32.35 115.41 -39.54
N TYR A 529 -31.80 116.61 -39.49
CA TYR A 529 -30.37 116.83 -39.22
C TYR A 529 -30.02 116.52 -37.76
N VAL A 530 -30.83 116.91 -36.78
CA VAL A 530 -30.61 116.62 -35.35
C VAL A 530 -30.78 115.14 -35.03
N LYS A 531 -31.76 114.45 -35.63
CA LYS A 531 -31.89 112.97 -35.56
C LYS A 531 -30.63 112.27 -36.06
N ALA A 532 -30.03 112.73 -37.16
CA ALA A 532 -28.77 112.21 -37.65
C ALA A 532 -27.63 112.37 -36.64
N THR A 533 -27.59 113.47 -35.87
CA THR A 533 -26.63 113.65 -34.76
C THR A 533 -26.78 112.61 -33.66
N VAL A 534 -28.01 112.19 -33.32
CA VAL A 534 -28.25 111.12 -32.32
C VAL A 534 -27.75 109.77 -32.85
N ILE A 535 -28.09 109.42 -34.09
CA ILE A 535 -27.63 108.19 -34.74
C ILE A 535 -26.09 108.16 -34.80
N PHE A 536 -25.46 109.29 -35.16
CA PHE A 536 -24.01 109.41 -35.23
C PHE A 536 -23.34 109.23 -33.86
N LYS A 537 -23.85 109.89 -32.80
CA LYS A 537 -23.35 109.74 -31.43
C LYS A 537 -23.48 108.31 -30.91
N ASN A 538 -24.61 107.65 -31.18
CA ASN A 538 -24.81 106.25 -30.81
C ASN A 538 -23.83 105.31 -31.53
N GLY A 539 -23.31 105.70 -32.71
CA GLY A 539 -22.22 105.00 -33.39
C GLY A 539 -20.91 104.90 -32.60
N ALA A 540 -20.67 105.78 -31.62
CA ALA A 540 -19.50 105.66 -30.74
C ALA A 540 -19.59 104.50 -29.74
N ILE A 541 -20.80 104.04 -29.42
CA ILE A 541 -21.04 102.97 -28.46
C ILE A 541 -20.65 101.63 -29.11
N ASN A 542 -19.81 100.85 -28.42
CA ASN A 542 -19.29 99.55 -28.86
C ASN A 542 -18.70 99.57 -30.28
N ALA A 543 -18.09 100.70 -30.68
CA ALA A 543 -17.70 100.92 -32.07
C ALA A 543 -16.66 99.89 -32.58
N SER A 544 -15.75 99.40 -31.74
CA SER A 544 -14.78 98.37 -32.13
C SER A 544 -15.47 97.03 -32.41
N ASP A 545 -16.28 96.52 -31.48
CA ASP A 545 -17.10 95.33 -31.67
C ASP A 545 -17.96 95.40 -32.94
N ASN A 546 -18.58 96.55 -33.19
CA ASN A 546 -19.45 96.76 -34.35
C ASN A 546 -18.66 96.80 -35.66
N VAL A 547 -17.41 97.30 -35.63
CA VAL A 547 -16.48 97.18 -36.76
C VAL A 547 -16.12 95.71 -37.03
N SER A 548 -15.77 94.92 -36.01
CA SER A 548 -15.43 93.51 -36.19
C SER A 548 -16.65 92.68 -36.63
N LYS A 549 -17.85 92.99 -36.15
CA LYS A 549 -19.12 92.40 -36.62
C LYS A 549 -19.43 92.80 -38.07
N LEU A 550 -19.23 94.05 -38.47
CA LEU A 550 -19.36 94.48 -39.86
C LEU A 550 -18.31 93.83 -40.78
N ALA A 551 -17.09 93.62 -40.30
CA ALA A 551 -16.05 92.89 -41.00
C ALA A 551 -16.41 91.41 -41.19
N ALA A 552 -16.98 90.76 -40.16
CA ALA A 552 -17.52 89.41 -40.29
C ALA A 552 -18.66 89.32 -41.33
N ILE A 553 -19.56 90.31 -41.38
CA ILE A 553 -20.60 90.41 -42.42
C ILE A 553 -19.94 90.64 -43.81
N ALA A 554 -18.89 91.48 -43.90
CA ALA A 554 -18.19 91.80 -45.15
C ALA A 554 -17.35 90.64 -45.74
N ILE A 555 -16.97 89.65 -44.93
CA ILE A 555 -16.37 88.39 -45.42
C ILE A 555 -17.42 87.53 -46.15
N GLY A 556 -18.71 87.69 -45.80
CA GLY A 556 -19.82 86.87 -46.29
C GLY A 556 -19.83 85.46 -45.70
N LYS A 557 -20.95 84.75 -45.87
CA LYS A 557 -21.14 83.39 -45.33
C LYS A 557 -20.11 82.37 -45.81
N GLU A 558 -19.65 82.47 -47.05
CA GLU A 558 -18.96 81.34 -47.71
C GLU A 558 -17.55 81.08 -47.16
N THR A 559 -16.76 82.09 -46.80
CA THR A 559 -15.39 81.85 -46.29
C THR A 559 -15.41 81.17 -44.90
N PRO A 560 -16.15 81.65 -43.89
CA PRO A 560 -16.20 80.99 -42.58
C PRO A 560 -16.88 79.62 -42.66
N LYS A 561 -17.92 79.47 -43.49
CA LYS A 561 -18.58 78.19 -43.75
C LYS A 561 -17.60 77.16 -44.31
N GLN A 562 -16.80 77.50 -45.33
CA GLN A 562 -15.79 76.58 -45.89
C GLN A 562 -14.68 76.21 -44.89
N LEU A 563 -14.31 77.12 -43.98
CA LEU A 563 -13.40 76.81 -42.87
C LEU A 563 -14.00 75.82 -41.87
N ILE A 564 -15.29 75.98 -41.53
CA ILE A 564 -16.03 75.08 -40.64
C ILE A 564 -16.24 73.70 -41.29
N GLU A 565 -16.62 73.65 -42.57
CA GLU A 565 -16.79 72.42 -43.35
C GLU A 565 -15.47 71.65 -43.48
N LEU A 566 -14.36 72.35 -43.76
CA LEU A 566 -13.02 71.74 -43.78
C LEU A 566 -12.61 71.20 -42.41
N LYS A 567 -12.81 71.98 -41.32
CA LYS A 567 -12.54 71.51 -39.97
C LYS A 567 -13.34 70.25 -39.66
N CYS A 568 -14.63 70.23 -39.97
CA CYS A 568 -15.51 69.08 -39.73
C CYS A 568 -15.06 67.83 -40.51
N SER A 569 -14.59 68.00 -41.74
CA SER A 569 -14.00 66.89 -42.53
C SER A 569 -12.71 66.36 -41.91
N LEU A 570 -11.86 67.23 -41.36
CA LEU A 570 -10.64 66.81 -40.66
C LEU A 570 -10.94 66.18 -39.28
N ASP A 571 -11.95 66.67 -38.55
CA ASP A 571 -12.47 66.07 -37.31
C ASP A 571 -12.93 64.61 -37.56
N GLN A 572 -13.61 64.36 -38.68
CA GLN A 572 -14.04 63.01 -39.09
C GLN A 572 -12.87 62.09 -39.43
N VAL A 573 -11.80 62.62 -40.06
CA VAL A 573 -10.59 61.85 -40.37
C VAL A 573 -9.85 61.46 -39.08
N GLU A 574 -9.64 62.39 -38.15
CA GLU A 574 -9.05 62.07 -36.83
C GLU A 574 -9.89 61.01 -36.09
N SER A 575 -11.22 61.11 -36.15
CA SER A 575 -12.13 60.14 -35.52
C SER A 575 -12.02 58.74 -36.14
N LEU A 576 -11.96 58.64 -37.47
CA LEU A 576 -11.74 57.38 -38.19
C LEU A 576 -10.37 56.77 -37.85
N VAL A 577 -9.31 57.59 -37.85
CA VAL A 577 -7.96 57.18 -37.50
C VAL A 577 -7.90 56.64 -36.06
N ALA A 578 -8.53 57.33 -35.11
CA ALA A 578 -8.61 56.89 -33.72
C ALA A 578 -9.38 55.57 -33.56
N GLY A 579 -10.52 55.43 -34.23
CA GLY A 579 -11.33 54.19 -34.22
C GLY A 579 -10.58 53.00 -34.80
N ILE A 580 -9.81 53.19 -35.88
CA ILE A 580 -8.97 52.13 -36.45
C ILE A 580 -7.82 51.75 -35.51
N LYS A 581 -7.11 52.74 -34.95
CA LYS A 581 -6.05 52.49 -33.95
C LYS A 581 -6.60 51.74 -32.72
N GLN A 582 -7.83 52.03 -32.28
CA GLN A 582 -8.51 51.29 -31.22
C GLN A 582 -8.81 49.84 -31.63
N TYR A 583 -9.31 49.61 -32.84
CA TYR A 583 -9.55 48.26 -33.39
C TYR A 583 -8.27 47.43 -33.44
N THR A 584 -7.18 47.97 -34.00
CA THR A 584 -5.91 47.23 -34.13
C THR A 584 -5.31 46.87 -32.77
N ASN A 585 -5.35 47.80 -31.81
CA ASN A 585 -4.88 47.54 -30.45
C ASN A 585 -5.71 46.43 -29.77
N GLY A 586 -7.01 46.31 -30.10
CA GLY A 586 -7.88 45.22 -29.66
C GLY A 586 -7.50 43.88 -30.28
N VAL A 587 -7.16 43.85 -31.57
CA VAL A 587 -6.64 42.65 -32.27
C VAL A 587 -5.34 42.16 -31.65
N ASP A 588 -4.38 43.05 -31.42
CA ASP A 588 -3.08 42.71 -30.82
C ASP A 588 -3.26 42.19 -29.38
N SER A 589 -4.15 42.83 -28.60
CA SER A 589 -4.52 42.36 -27.25
C SER A 589 -5.13 40.96 -27.27
N ALA A 590 -5.99 40.67 -28.26
CA ALA A 590 -6.57 39.34 -28.44
C ALA A 590 -5.52 38.29 -28.85
N ALA A 591 -4.58 38.64 -29.74
CA ALA A 591 -3.48 37.76 -30.12
C ALA A 591 -2.57 37.41 -28.92
N MET A 592 -2.22 38.39 -28.09
CA MET A 592 -1.46 38.17 -26.85
C MET A 592 -2.23 37.29 -25.83
N ALA A 593 -3.53 37.54 -25.65
CA ALA A 593 -4.39 36.73 -24.79
C ALA A 593 -4.49 35.27 -25.28
N SER A 594 -4.59 35.08 -26.60
CA SER A 594 -4.59 33.77 -27.26
C SER A 594 -3.29 33.01 -27.02
N GLN A 595 -2.13 33.65 -27.21
CA GLN A 595 -0.83 33.02 -26.93
C GLN A 595 -0.72 32.57 -25.46
N LYS A 596 -1.15 33.43 -24.52
CA LYS A 596 -1.15 33.09 -23.08
C LYS A 596 -2.07 31.90 -22.75
N LEU A 597 -3.26 31.84 -23.34
CA LEU A 597 -4.19 30.71 -23.15
C LEU A 597 -3.63 29.41 -23.74
N ASN A 598 -2.94 29.48 -24.89
CA ASN A 598 -2.27 28.31 -25.47
C ASN A 598 -1.12 27.79 -24.58
N SER A 599 -0.33 28.69 -23.96
CA SER A 599 0.66 28.28 -22.95
C SER A 599 0.04 27.55 -21.75
N GLY A 600 -1.09 28.05 -21.22
CA GLY A 600 -1.84 27.39 -20.16
C GLY A 600 -2.44 26.04 -20.58
N MET A 601 -2.78 25.87 -21.86
CA MET A 601 -3.19 24.58 -22.43
C MET A 601 -2.05 23.56 -22.41
N GLY A 602 -0.81 24.01 -22.64
CA GLY A 602 0.39 23.18 -22.47
C GLY A 602 0.59 22.67 -21.04
N GLU A 603 0.34 23.50 -20.04
CA GLU A 603 0.37 23.12 -18.62
C GLU A 603 -0.75 22.11 -18.28
N LEU A 604 -1.97 22.33 -18.77
CA LEU A 604 -3.09 21.40 -18.61
C LEU A 604 -2.81 20.03 -19.24
N ASN A 605 -2.34 20.01 -20.49
CA ASN A 605 -1.95 18.78 -21.19
C ASN A 605 -0.89 17.99 -20.41
N LYS A 606 0.11 18.68 -19.83
CA LYS A 606 1.10 18.04 -18.97
C LYS A 606 0.47 17.43 -17.72
N GLY A 607 -0.40 18.17 -17.02
CA GLY A 607 -1.11 17.65 -15.84
C GLY A 607 -1.99 16.43 -16.14
N ILE A 608 -2.58 16.35 -17.33
CA ILE A 608 -3.33 15.17 -17.80
C ILE A 608 -2.41 13.97 -18.04
N LEU A 609 -1.22 14.18 -18.63
CA LEU A 609 -0.22 13.11 -18.81
C LEU A 609 0.32 12.59 -17.47
N ASP A 610 0.64 13.48 -16.52
CA ASP A 610 1.08 13.12 -15.17
C ASP A 610 -0.02 12.33 -14.41
N LEU A 611 -1.30 12.70 -14.59
CA LEU A 611 -2.46 11.97 -14.06
C LEU A 611 -2.61 10.57 -14.68
N ASN A 612 -2.40 10.44 -16.00
CA ASN A 612 -2.51 9.16 -16.72
C ASN A 612 -1.42 8.17 -16.25
N ASP A 613 -0.17 8.62 -16.17
CA ASP A 613 0.95 7.84 -15.63
C ASP A 613 0.73 7.41 -14.16
N GLY A 614 0.27 8.32 -13.30
CA GLY A 614 -0.09 7.99 -11.92
C GLY A 614 -1.21 6.93 -11.83
N SER A 615 -2.21 7.02 -12.70
CA SER A 615 -3.33 6.07 -12.78
C SER A 615 -2.90 4.69 -13.28
N MET A 616 -2.03 4.63 -14.29
CA MET A 616 -1.46 3.37 -14.78
C MET A 616 -0.61 2.67 -13.71
N LYS A 617 0.20 3.44 -12.97
CA LYS A 617 0.98 2.92 -11.83
C LYS A 617 0.08 2.36 -10.73
N LEU A 618 -1.06 3.01 -10.46
CA LEU A 618 -2.03 2.57 -9.44
C LEU A 618 -2.78 1.29 -9.85
N SER A 619 -3.18 1.15 -11.11
CA SER A 619 -3.72 -0.13 -11.63
C SER A 619 -2.69 -1.26 -11.57
N ALA A 620 -1.43 -1.00 -11.95
CA ALA A 620 -0.35 -1.98 -11.84
C ALA A 620 -0.09 -2.42 -10.39
N ALA A 621 -0.18 -1.50 -9.43
CA ALA A 621 -0.10 -1.79 -8.01
C ALA A 621 -1.30 -2.63 -7.52
N SER A 622 -2.53 -2.31 -7.94
CA SER A 622 -3.73 -3.11 -7.63
C SER A 622 -3.61 -4.55 -8.14
N LYS A 623 -3.21 -4.73 -9.40
CA LYS A 623 -2.99 -6.06 -10.00
C LYS A 623 -1.92 -6.87 -9.25
N LYS A 624 -0.84 -6.21 -8.78
CA LYS A 624 0.17 -6.85 -7.93
C LYS A 624 -0.37 -7.23 -6.55
N LEU A 625 -1.23 -6.40 -5.95
CA LEU A 625 -1.92 -6.71 -4.70
C LEU A 625 -2.83 -7.93 -4.88
N LYS A 626 -3.69 -7.96 -5.91
CA LYS A 626 -4.57 -9.10 -6.20
C LYS A 626 -3.80 -10.41 -6.37
N ASN A 627 -2.75 -10.41 -7.18
CA ASN A 627 -1.89 -11.60 -7.35
C ASN A 627 -1.26 -12.07 -6.01
N GLY A 628 -0.95 -11.15 -5.10
CA GLY A 628 -0.47 -11.48 -3.76
C GLY A 628 -1.55 -12.09 -2.86
N ILE A 629 -2.79 -11.62 -2.96
CA ILE A 629 -3.95 -12.17 -2.25
C ILE A 629 -4.28 -13.58 -2.77
N ASP A 630 -4.34 -13.75 -4.08
CA ASP A 630 -4.59 -15.05 -4.72
C ASP A 630 -3.48 -16.08 -4.38
N THR A 631 -2.24 -15.62 -4.13
CA THR A 631 -1.14 -16.45 -3.63
C THR A 631 -1.30 -16.81 -2.14
N LEU A 632 -1.77 -15.87 -1.32
CA LEU A 632 -2.04 -16.08 0.10
C LEU A 632 -3.19 -17.08 0.30
N ASP A 633 -4.28 -16.91 -0.45
CA ASP A 633 -5.44 -17.80 -0.48
C ASP A 633 -5.05 -19.25 -0.77
N ALA A 634 -4.39 -19.49 -1.91
CA ALA A 634 -3.91 -20.82 -2.29
C ALA A 634 -2.95 -21.41 -1.23
N GLY A 635 -2.14 -20.57 -0.58
CA GLY A 635 -1.28 -20.96 0.54
C GLY A 635 -2.05 -21.38 1.79
N LEU A 636 -3.13 -20.69 2.15
CA LEU A 636 -3.97 -20.97 3.31
C LEU A 636 -4.87 -22.20 3.09
N HIS A 637 -5.46 -22.34 1.89
CA HIS A 637 -6.18 -23.55 1.50
C HIS A 637 -5.26 -24.77 1.59
N ARG A 638 -4.01 -24.65 1.13
CA ARG A 638 -3.01 -25.71 1.26
C ARG A 638 -2.65 -25.99 2.72
N PHE A 639 -2.41 -24.95 3.52
CA PHE A 639 -2.04 -25.08 4.94
C PHE A 639 -3.13 -25.78 5.76
N ASN A 640 -4.40 -25.41 5.57
CA ASN A 640 -5.53 -26.05 6.23
C ASN A 640 -5.73 -27.50 5.73
N ASN A 641 -5.94 -27.68 4.42
CA ASN A 641 -6.42 -28.94 3.87
C ASN A 641 -5.31 -30.00 3.72
N GLU A 642 -4.06 -29.59 3.44
CA GLU A 642 -2.92 -30.52 3.38
C GLU A 642 -2.14 -30.64 4.68
N GLY A 643 -2.13 -29.59 5.52
CA GLY A 643 -1.43 -29.58 6.80
C GLY A 643 -2.34 -30.05 7.93
N ILE A 644 -3.23 -29.15 8.38
CA ILE A 644 -4.00 -29.33 9.61
C ILE A 644 -4.95 -30.53 9.51
N GLU A 645 -5.81 -30.58 8.47
CA GLU A 645 -6.86 -31.60 8.36
C GLU A 645 -6.27 -33.01 8.17
N LYS A 646 -5.26 -33.16 7.30
CA LYS A 646 -4.55 -34.44 7.15
C LYS A 646 -3.92 -34.88 8.47
N PHE A 647 -3.24 -33.99 9.19
CA PHE A 647 -2.63 -34.32 10.48
C PHE A 647 -3.70 -34.74 11.52
N VAL A 648 -4.76 -33.96 11.69
CA VAL A 648 -5.88 -34.28 12.59
C VAL A 648 -6.57 -35.61 12.22
N SER A 649 -6.69 -35.94 10.93
CA SER A 649 -7.28 -37.20 10.46
C SER A 649 -6.39 -38.43 10.72
N GLY A 650 -5.07 -38.25 10.71
CA GLY A 650 -4.09 -39.29 11.07
C GLY A 650 -3.98 -39.49 12.59
N LEU A 651 -4.28 -38.45 13.38
CA LEU A 651 -4.33 -38.45 14.84
C LEU A 651 -5.59 -39.16 15.38
N LYS A 652 -5.74 -40.45 15.07
CA LYS A 652 -6.80 -41.31 15.62
C LYS A 652 -6.56 -41.61 17.10
N GLY A 653 -7.29 -40.92 17.99
CA GLY A 653 -7.26 -41.18 19.42
C GLY A 653 -7.52 -42.65 19.78
N ASN A 654 -8.43 -43.31 19.07
CA ASN A 654 -8.75 -44.73 19.24
C ASN A 654 -7.52 -45.65 19.13
N ASP A 655 -6.55 -45.32 18.28
CA ASP A 655 -5.36 -46.14 18.06
C ASP A 655 -4.42 -46.04 19.29
N ILE A 656 -4.27 -44.84 19.86
CA ILE A 656 -3.51 -44.60 21.10
C ILE A 656 -4.20 -45.26 22.29
N THR A 657 -5.50 -45.04 22.48
CA THR A 657 -6.28 -45.66 23.56
C THR A 657 -6.25 -47.19 23.47
N SER A 658 -6.29 -47.76 22.26
CA SER A 658 -6.15 -49.21 22.08
C SER A 658 -4.78 -49.72 22.56
N ILE A 659 -3.69 -49.02 22.25
CA ILE A 659 -2.34 -49.38 22.72
C ILE A 659 -2.22 -49.26 24.24
N ILE A 660 -2.81 -48.23 24.85
CA ILE A 660 -2.82 -48.06 26.32
C ILE A 660 -3.59 -49.19 27.00
N ASN A 661 -4.81 -49.49 26.56
CA ASN A 661 -5.64 -50.55 27.12
C ASN A 661 -4.98 -51.94 26.94
N ASN A 662 -4.25 -52.13 25.83
CA ASN A 662 -3.45 -53.35 25.60
C ASN A 662 -2.24 -53.42 26.53
N LEU A 663 -1.52 -52.32 26.77
CA LEU A 663 -0.41 -52.27 27.76
C LEU A 663 -0.90 -52.61 29.17
N GLU A 664 -2.07 -52.13 29.57
CA GLU A 664 -2.68 -52.47 30.86
C GLU A 664 -3.08 -53.94 30.94
N GLY A 665 -3.66 -54.50 29.88
CA GLY A 665 -3.96 -55.93 29.80
C GLY A 665 -2.70 -56.82 29.79
N ILE A 666 -1.60 -56.37 29.18
CA ILE A 666 -0.30 -57.06 29.21
C ILE A 666 0.29 -57.05 30.64
N LYS A 667 0.16 -55.95 31.37
CA LYS A 667 0.58 -55.83 32.77
C LYS A 667 -0.24 -56.71 33.72
N GLU A 668 -1.55 -56.81 33.50
CA GLU A 668 -2.41 -57.77 34.21
C GLU A 668 -1.98 -59.21 33.87
N ALA A 669 -1.80 -59.52 32.59
CA ALA A 669 -1.34 -60.83 32.11
C ALA A 669 0.05 -61.25 32.64
N SER A 670 0.97 -60.32 32.90
CA SER A 670 2.28 -60.64 33.53
C SER A 670 2.20 -60.84 35.04
N SER A 671 1.10 -60.45 35.70
CA SER A 671 0.96 -60.58 37.16
C SER A 671 0.67 -62.02 37.57
N ASN A 672 0.08 -62.79 36.67
CA ASN A 672 -0.19 -64.22 36.77
C ASN A 672 1.08 -65.05 36.46
N GLU A 673 2.07 -65.03 37.36
CA GLU A 673 3.32 -65.78 37.18
C GLU A 673 3.13 -67.30 37.00
N VAL A 674 4.00 -67.90 36.20
CA VAL A 674 3.81 -69.26 35.67
C VAL A 674 4.73 -70.26 36.37
N PHE A 675 4.19 -70.95 37.37
CA PHE A 675 4.90 -72.02 38.07
C PHE A 675 4.65 -73.37 37.37
N ILE A 676 5.73 -74.00 36.93
CA ILE A 676 5.75 -75.30 36.22
C ILE A 676 5.60 -76.45 37.21
N GLY A 677 6.29 -76.40 38.36
CA GLY A 677 6.06 -77.31 39.49
C GLY A 677 4.75 -76.99 40.22
N GLY A 678 4.40 -75.70 40.29
CA GLY A 678 3.19 -75.20 40.95
C GLY A 678 3.52 -74.26 42.11
N LYS A 679 2.51 -73.70 42.76
CA LYS A 679 2.67 -72.81 43.91
C LYS A 679 1.39 -72.85 44.74
N LEU A 680 1.52 -72.74 46.06
CA LEU A 680 0.37 -72.59 46.95
C LEU A 680 -0.34 -71.24 46.70
N ASP A 681 -1.66 -71.21 46.85
CA ASP A 681 -2.44 -69.97 46.78
C ASP A 681 -2.04 -69.00 47.90
N GLY A 682 -2.06 -67.71 47.61
CA GLY A 682 -1.63 -66.65 48.53
C GLY A 682 -0.10 -66.45 48.65
N MET A 683 0.73 -67.44 48.31
CA MET A 683 2.19 -67.24 48.25
C MET A 683 2.59 -66.23 47.16
N SER A 684 3.50 -65.33 47.48
CA SER A 684 4.26 -64.56 46.50
C SER A 684 5.37 -65.42 45.88
N GLY A 685 5.76 -65.16 44.63
CA GLY A 685 6.87 -65.89 44.02
C GLY A 685 7.63 -65.16 42.93
N GLU A 686 8.68 -65.80 42.41
CA GLU A 686 9.38 -65.49 41.15
C GLU A 686 9.61 -66.82 40.40
N SER A 687 9.09 -67.00 39.18
CA SER A 687 9.47 -68.12 38.29
C SER A 687 10.27 -67.67 37.06
N LYS A 688 11.25 -68.51 36.67
CA LYS A 688 12.10 -68.35 35.48
C LYS A 688 12.46 -69.69 34.84
N ILE A 689 12.64 -69.69 33.52
CA ILE A 689 13.06 -70.88 32.76
C ILE A 689 14.41 -70.60 32.10
N ILE A 690 15.37 -71.51 32.27
CA ILE A 690 16.71 -71.47 31.68
C ILE A 690 16.83 -72.63 30.69
N PHE A 691 16.83 -72.31 29.41
CA PHE A 691 17.08 -73.28 28.33
C PHE A 691 18.56 -73.38 28.04
N LYS A 692 19.07 -74.59 27.84
CA LYS A 692 20.46 -74.87 27.46
C LYS A 692 20.53 -75.94 26.38
N THR A 693 21.21 -75.66 25.26
CA THR A 693 21.58 -76.71 24.27
C THR A 693 22.86 -77.43 24.67
N GLY A 694 23.05 -78.63 24.12
CA GLY A 694 24.33 -79.34 24.14
C GLY A 694 25.43 -78.61 23.35
N GLU A 695 26.68 -79.03 23.56
CA GLU A 695 27.84 -78.55 22.81
C GLU A 695 27.78 -78.95 21.33
N ILE A 696 28.51 -78.22 20.49
CA ILE A 696 28.77 -78.55 19.08
C ILE A 696 30.28 -78.57 18.87
N LYS A 697 30.79 -79.70 18.39
CA LYS A 697 32.20 -80.04 18.11
C LYS A 697 32.23 -80.97 16.90
#